data_AF-A0A5B0QLL3-F1
#
_entry.id   AF-A0A5B0QLL3-F1
#
_cell.length_a   1.000
_cell.length_b   1.000
_cell.length_c   1.000
_cell.angle_alpha   90.00
_cell.angle_beta   90.00
_cell.angle_gamma   90.00
#
_symmetry.space_group_name_H-M   'P 1'
#
loop_
_entity.id
_entity.type
_entity.pdbx_description
1 polymer ?
#
loop_
_entity_poly.entity_id
_entity_poly.type
_entity_poly.pdbx_seq_one_letter_code
_entity_poly.pdbx_strand_id
1 'polypeptide(L)'
;MNPHLIRSIPLPGIDVPFHSRYLWAGVMPFRAYLSKKLNPAHMNPELLIDKYIPNLTAEPFQISKAYAERIYQQTNSPRLEKTLKNWVEDGWDLPENRSKLGYVIIVELLAYQFASPVLWIQTQDQLFSHQKYNIERLIEFGPSPTLTGMASRTLKLKYDQQDTAHNMSREILCISKNIKEIYYQYEDEIEAEAAPAAVSEPTAASPAAAAAAVAAPVAASGPVAAVADEPLKAVETLRVLVAQGLKKPLDDVPLSKAIKDLVGGKSTLQNELLGSAQAEFGSAPDKAEEMPLGELGSALQSSYSGTMGKHMSALVSRLIGSKMPGGFGMSGVKTHLSKSWGLGPGRTEGVLLMALTMEPPKRLGSEGEAKSYLDSVVQAYGQHSGLTLSQGGPAGAAGGSAGGAMINSEEFEKFQQSQDAFVSQQLEVLLRYLKRDSRDGYRLHDLKHADYMRVQDELDSIQKEHGENYLKGIQPVFDPLKARHFDSAWNWVRQTALEMFFDIIYGRLKTVDRDITAKCLVIMNRANPALIDYMQYYLDHTDASKGERYRLAKEFGQMLLSNCREAVGTAPLYRDVTFPTAPKTTVTLKGEIVYEEVNRVGVSRLERYVAEMAAGSKITAEMNLDKVQESIQNLYKLVKSQPTIAKSQMAAIRSLYGEVVKGLSPHERNRAANGPRSRRPSSQFLRPVQVEPTALSGDKTPLLHLKRKVGSNWVYSSKLTTLYLDVLTEIASAGTTFEHKNALLTGVGKASIGVEILKGLLSGGAHVIVTTSRYSRATVEYYQAIYQEVGSRGSRLTVVPFNQGSKQDVEALVDYIYSTDKDKGLAMDLDYILPFAAIPENGREIDGLDDRSELAHRVMLTNLLRLMGEVKKKKHALKLVTRPTQVVLPLSPNHGNFGNDGLYSESKISLETLFNRWSSESWGEYLCLAGAVIGWTRSVATYSEHAYLQRTDEASSHFAVVPV
;
A
#
# COMPACT_ATOMS: atom_id res chain seq x y z
N MET A 1 -19.16 -5.67 -49.35
CA MET A 1 -18.32 -5.71 -48.13
C MET A 1 -18.84 -4.63 -47.18
N ASN A 2 -19.47 -5.03 -46.07
CA ASN A 2 -20.09 -4.12 -45.10
C ASN A 2 -19.02 -3.36 -44.29
N PRO A 3 -19.05 -2.02 -44.17
CA PRO A 3 -17.97 -1.24 -43.56
C PRO A 3 -18.16 -0.91 -42.07
N HIS A 4 -18.91 -1.69 -41.28
CA HIS A 4 -19.08 -1.44 -39.85
C HIS A 4 -19.04 -2.73 -39.03
N LEU A 5 -17.85 -3.08 -38.53
CA LEU A 5 -17.67 -4.04 -37.43
C LEU A 5 -17.45 -3.23 -36.15
N ILE A 6 -18.54 -2.85 -35.49
CA ILE A 6 -18.50 -2.31 -34.12
C ILE A 6 -18.40 -3.54 -33.20
N ARG A 7 -17.25 -3.74 -32.54
CA ARG A 7 -17.10 -4.73 -31.47
C ARG A 7 -17.57 -4.10 -30.15
N SER A 8 -18.65 -4.60 -29.56
CA SER A 8 -18.97 -4.40 -28.15
C SER A 8 -18.34 -5.51 -27.29
N ILE A 9 -17.92 -5.17 -26.06
CA ILE A 9 -17.65 -6.14 -25.01
C ILE A 9 -18.93 -6.21 -24.18
N PRO A 10 -19.53 -7.39 -23.93
CA PRO A 10 -20.78 -7.46 -23.18
C PRO A 10 -20.52 -7.13 -21.70
N LEU A 11 -20.96 -5.95 -21.27
CA LEU A 11 -21.23 -5.67 -19.87
C LEU A 11 -22.70 -6.05 -19.58
N PRO A 12 -23.01 -6.82 -18.52
CA PRO A 12 -24.38 -7.20 -18.22
C PRO A 12 -25.25 -5.96 -18.02
N GLY A 13 -26.19 -5.72 -18.93
CA GLY A 13 -27.26 -4.72 -18.78
C GLY A 13 -27.12 -3.38 -19.50
N ILE A 14 -26.02 -3.08 -20.20
CA ILE A 14 -25.92 -1.85 -21.02
C ILE A 14 -25.09 -2.10 -22.28
N ASP A 15 -25.70 -1.94 -23.45
CA ASP A 15 -25.04 -2.06 -24.76
C ASP A 15 -24.85 -0.65 -25.35
N VAL A 16 -23.76 0.04 -24.99
CA VAL A 16 -23.38 1.32 -25.62
C VAL A 16 -22.19 1.08 -26.55
N PRO A 17 -22.28 1.42 -27.85
CA PRO A 17 -21.13 1.33 -28.74
C PRO A 17 -20.04 2.30 -28.28
N PHE A 18 -18.92 1.74 -27.81
CA PHE A 18 -17.72 2.51 -27.47
C PHE A 18 -17.28 3.33 -28.69
N HIS A 19 -16.87 4.59 -28.47
CA HIS A 19 -16.39 5.52 -29.51
C HIS A 19 -17.43 6.13 -30.46
N SER A 20 -18.67 6.31 -29.99
CA SER A 20 -19.72 7.04 -30.70
C SER A 20 -19.71 8.54 -30.36
N ARG A 21 -20.11 9.39 -31.32
CA ARG A 21 -20.40 10.82 -31.07
C ARG A 21 -21.40 11.06 -29.92
N TYR A 22 -22.17 10.04 -29.57
CA TYR A 22 -23.07 10.05 -28.41
C TYR A 22 -22.36 10.33 -27.07
N LEU A 23 -21.07 10.00 -26.96
CA LEU A 23 -20.26 10.22 -25.75
C LEU A 23 -19.63 11.63 -25.70
N TRP A 24 -19.89 12.51 -26.68
CA TRP A 24 -19.32 13.86 -26.73
C TRP A 24 -19.66 14.72 -25.51
N ALA A 25 -20.85 14.51 -24.90
CA ALA A 25 -21.23 15.19 -23.65
C ALA A 25 -20.25 14.90 -22.49
N GLY A 26 -19.59 13.72 -22.50
CA GLY A 26 -18.59 13.34 -21.51
C GLY A 26 -17.20 13.99 -21.71
N VAL A 27 -16.96 14.66 -22.85
CA VAL A 27 -15.64 15.20 -23.20
C VAL A 27 -15.23 16.33 -22.27
N MET A 28 -16.18 17.17 -21.85
CA MET A 28 -15.87 18.23 -20.89
C MET A 28 -15.50 17.69 -19.50
N PRO A 29 -16.29 16.79 -18.87
CA PRO A 29 -15.90 16.13 -17.63
C PRO A 29 -14.55 15.40 -17.73
N PHE A 30 -14.31 14.65 -18.81
CA PHE A 30 -13.08 13.89 -18.97
C PHE A 30 -11.86 14.78 -19.22
N ARG A 31 -12.00 15.87 -19.98
CA ARG A 31 -10.98 16.91 -20.14
C ARG A 31 -10.63 17.57 -18.79
N ALA A 32 -11.62 17.85 -17.96
CA ALA A 32 -11.40 18.41 -16.62
C ALA A 32 -10.62 17.44 -15.74
N TYR A 33 -10.97 16.15 -15.79
CA TYR A 33 -10.22 15.08 -15.13
C TYR A 33 -8.77 14.99 -15.61
N LEU A 34 -8.54 14.97 -16.93
CA LEU A 34 -7.20 14.93 -17.52
C LEU A 34 -6.37 16.17 -17.13
N SER A 35 -6.99 17.36 -17.14
CA SER A 35 -6.31 18.60 -16.76
C SER A 35 -5.92 18.62 -15.28
N LYS A 36 -6.65 17.88 -14.43
CA LYS A 36 -6.36 17.71 -12.98
C LYS A 36 -5.22 16.72 -12.73
N LYS A 37 -5.16 15.64 -13.53
CA LYS A 37 -4.18 14.55 -13.37
C LYS A 37 -2.86 14.80 -14.10
N LEU A 38 -2.90 15.47 -15.24
CA LEU A 38 -1.71 15.84 -16.01
C LEU A 38 -1.25 17.23 -15.58
N ASN A 39 -0.12 17.29 -14.86
CA ASN A 39 0.51 18.56 -14.48
C ASN A 39 1.39 19.06 -15.65
N PRO A 40 1.13 20.26 -16.22
CA PRO A 40 1.95 20.85 -17.27
C PRO A 40 3.44 20.96 -16.92
N ALA A 41 3.77 21.16 -15.64
CA ALA A 41 5.16 21.36 -15.19
C ALA A 41 6.00 20.07 -15.19
N HIS A 42 5.36 18.89 -15.11
CA HIS A 42 6.03 17.60 -15.01
C HIS A 42 5.97 16.81 -16.33
N MET A 43 5.28 17.33 -17.33
CA MET A 43 5.17 16.68 -18.63
C MET A 43 6.26 17.21 -19.54
N ASN A 44 6.99 16.29 -20.17
CA ASN A 44 7.93 16.59 -21.24
C ASN A 44 7.37 16.05 -22.57
N PRO A 45 6.67 16.88 -23.36
CA PRO A 45 6.06 16.45 -24.62
C PRO A 45 7.07 15.98 -25.68
N GLU A 46 8.35 16.35 -25.56
CA GLU A 46 9.41 15.92 -26.48
C GLU A 46 9.62 14.40 -26.46
N LEU A 47 9.33 13.73 -25.33
CA LEU A 47 9.45 12.28 -25.23
C LEU A 47 8.40 11.53 -26.06
N LEU A 48 7.34 12.21 -26.51
CA LEU A 48 6.23 11.63 -27.25
C LEU A 48 6.34 11.88 -28.76
N ILE A 49 7.14 12.86 -29.18
CA ILE A 49 7.31 13.20 -30.59
C ILE A 49 7.85 11.99 -31.34
N ASP A 50 7.16 11.61 -32.42
CA ASP A 50 7.44 10.45 -33.26
C ASP A 50 7.47 9.08 -32.55
N LYS A 51 7.09 9.02 -31.26
CA LYS A 51 7.06 7.78 -30.44
C LYS A 51 5.66 7.40 -29.99
N TYR A 52 4.75 8.36 -29.90
CA TYR A 52 3.35 8.14 -29.56
C TYR A 52 2.47 8.31 -30.80
N ILE A 53 1.61 7.34 -31.08
CA ILE A 53 0.59 7.43 -32.15
C ILE A 53 -0.79 7.40 -31.47
N PRO A 54 -1.47 8.54 -31.31
CA PRO A 54 -2.81 8.58 -30.73
C PRO A 54 -3.84 7.94 -31.65
N ASN A 55 -4.78 7.21 -31.05
CA ASN A 55 -5.87 6.53 -31.77
C ASN A 55 -6.78 7.48 -32.56
N LEU A 56 -6.81 8.76 -32.18
CA LEU A 56 -7.64 9.79 -32.78
C LEU A 56 -7.15 10.19 -34.17
N THR A 57 -5.83 10.35 -34.37
CA THR A 57 -5.26 10.80 -35.65
C THR A 57 -4.61 9.68 -36.44
N ALA A 58 -4.19 8.58 -35.79
CA ALA A 58 -3.38 7.51 -36.37
C ALA A 58 -2.12 8.01 -37.10
N GLU A 59 -1.56 9.12 -36.61
CA GLU A 59 -0.31 9.70 -37.06
C GLU A 59 0.59 9.99 -35.88
N PRO A 60 1.92 9.95 -36.07
CA PRO A 60 2.87 10.26 -35.01
C PRO A 60 2.59 11.60 -34.35
N PHE A 61 2.73 11.63 -33.03
CA PHE A 61 2.53 12.82 -32.25
C PHE A 61 3.54 13.90 -32.65
N GLN A 62 3.04 15.11 -32.93
CA GLN A 62 3.84 16.26 -33.30
C GLN A 62 3.36 17.52 -32.59
N ILE A 63 4.28 18.45 -32.38
CA ILE A 63 4.00 19.76 -31.80
C ILE A 63 4.18 20.79 -32.91
N SER A 64 3.18 20.88 -33.79
CA SER A 64 3.16 21.79 -34.93
C SER A 64 1.77 22.37 -35.15
N LYS A 65 1.71 23.53 -35.81
CA LYS A 65 0.44 24.16 -36.20
C LYS A 65 -0.41 23.23 -37.07
N ALA A 66 0.21 22.60 -38.06
CA ALA A 66 -0.46 21.67 -38.96
C ALA A 66 -1.08 20.47 -38.21
N TYR A 67 -0.40 19.94 -37.19
CA TYR A 67 -0.91 18.84 -36.38
C TYR A 67 -2.09 19.29 -35.50
N ALA A 68 -2.01 20.48 -34.89
CA ALA A 68 -3.11 21.06 -34.11
C ALA A 68 -4.35 21.38 -34.98
N GLU A 69 -4.15 21.89 -36.21
CA GLU A 69 -5.22 22.13 -37.18
C GLU A 69 -5.92 20.83 -37.57
N ARG A 70 -5.16 19.74 -37.78
CA ARG A 70 -5.71 18.42 -38.09
C ARG A 70 -6.57 17.86 -36.96
N ILE A 71 -6.11 17.97 -35.71
CA ILE A 71 -6.91 17.54 -34.56
C ILE A 71 -8.16 18.40 -34.43
N TYR A 72 -8.05 19.71 -34.66
CA TYR A 72 -9.21 20.61 -34.65
C TYR A 72 -10.24 20.21 -35.72
N GLN A 73 -9.83 19.92 -36.95
CA GLN A 73 -10.73 19.48 -38.03
C GLN A 73 -11.51 18.20 -37.67
N GLN A 74 -10.91 17.30 -36.89
CA GLN A 74 -11.56 16.05 -36.46
C GLN A 74 -12.44 16.21 -35.21
N THR A 75 -12.09 17.13 -34.31
CA THR A 75 -12.71 17.25 -32.97
C THR A 75 -13.63 18.46 -32.80
N ASN A 76 -13.47 19.49 -33.61
CA ASN A 76 -14.01 20.84 -33.39
C ASN A 76 -13.76 21.34 -31.95
N SER A 77 -12.57 21.05 -31.40
CA SER A 77 -12.22 21.43 -30.03
C SER A 77 -12.25 22.95 -29.83
N PRO A 78 -13.04 23.49 -28.89
CA PRO A 78 -13.04 24.92 -28.59
C PRO A 78 -11.69 25.43 -28.06
N ARG A 79 -10.89 24.56 -27.43
CA ARG A 79 -9.55 24.92 -26.94
C ARG A 79 -8.54 25.03 -28.07
N LEU A 80 -8.56 24.09 -29.02
CA LEU A 80 -7.71 24.19 -30.21
C LEU A 80 -8.16 25.34 -31.11
N GLU A 81 -9.47 25.61 -31.22
CA GLU A 81 -9.97 26.77 -31.97
C GLU A 81 -9.38 28.09 -31.44
N LYS A 82 -9.39 28.28 -30.12
CA LYS A 82 -8.80 29.46 -29.48
C LYS A 82 -7.28 29.52 -29.70
N THR A 83 -6.60 28.39 -29.56
CA THR A 83 -5.14 28.28 -29.75
C THR A 83 -4.73 28.60 -31.19
N LEU A 84 -5.50 28.11 -32.18
CA LEU A 84 -5.25 28.35 -33.61
C LEU A 84 -5.59 29.78 -34.04
N LYS A 85 -6.65 30.40 -33.48
CA LYS A 85 -7.00 31.80 -33.75
C LYS A 85 -5.95 32.77 -33.23
N ASN A 86 -5.39 32.51 -32.06
CA ASN A 86 -4.39 33.37 -31.41
C ASN A 86 -2.95 32.89 -31.61
N TRP A 87 -2.69 32.09 -32.66
CA TRP A 87 -1.41 31.39 -32.86
C TRP A 87 -0.19 32.31 -32.80
N VAL A 88 -0.27 33.48 -33.46
CA VAL A 88 0.80 34.47 -33.56
C VAL A 88 0.84 35.40 -32.34
N GLU A 89 -0.32 35.82 -31.83
CA GLU A 89 -0.43 36.75 -30.69
C GLU A 89 0.09 36.14 -29.38
N ASP A 90 -0.20 34.87 -29.14
CA ASP A 90 0.25 34.13 -27.95
C ASP A 90 1.66 33.53 -28.14
N GLY A 91 2.25 33.66 -29.34
CA GLY A 91 3.58 33.15 -29.66
C GLY A 91 3.71 31.63 -29.53
N TRP A 92 2.75 30.86 -30.04
CA TRP A 92 2.74 29.40 -29.91
C TRP A 92 3.88 28.68 -30.68
N ASP A 93 4.46 29.35 -31.68
CA ASP A 93 5.65 28.88 -32.40
C ASP A 93 6.98 29.11 -31.64
N LEU A 94 6.97 29.86 -30.54
CA LEU A 94 8.19 30.14 -29.76
C LEU A 94 8.62 28.89 -28.95
N PRO A 95 9.94 28.60 -28.86
CA PRO A 95 10.45 27.45 -28.11
C PRO A 95 9.98 27.39 -26.65
N GLU A 96 9.78 28.55 -26.01
CA GLU A 96 9.32 28.65 -24.61
C GLU A 96 7.88 28.15 -24.40
N ASN A 97 7.05 28.20 -25.43
CA ASN A 97 5.65 27.77 -25.39
C ASN A 97 5.44 26.35 -25.92
N ARG A 98 6.50 25.70 -26.41
CA ARG A 98 6.45 24.35 -27.01
C ARG A 98 5.90 23.29 -26.04
N SER A 99 6.32 23.31 -24.78
CA SER A 99 5.79 22.40 -23.75
C SER A 99 4.32 22.65 -23.44
N LYS A 100 3.88 23.91 -23.48
CA LYS A 100 2.48 24.30 -23.26
C LYS A 100 1.60 23.88 -24.44
N LEU A 101 2.07 24.06 -25.67
CA LEU A 101 1.39 23.60 -26.87
C LEU A 101 1.26 22.07 -26.87
N GLY A 102 2.35 21.36 -26.55
CA GLY A 102 2.33 19.91 -26.37
C GLY A 102 1.30 19.46 -25.33
N TYR A 103 1.16 20.20 -24.22
CA TYR A 103 0.14 19.94 -23.21
C TYR A 103 -1.29 20.09 -23.73
N VAL A 104 -1.57 21.20 -24.41
CA VAL A 104 -2.89 21.43 -25.00
C VAL A 104 -3.23 20.31 -25.99
N ILE A 105 -2.30 19.94 -26.87
CA ILE A 105 -2.49 18.88 -27.87
C ILE A 105 -2.77 17.52 -27.20
N ILE A 106 -1.98 17.11 -26.20
CA ILE A 106 -2.15 15.80 -25.53
C ILE A 106 -3.48 15.72 -24.79
N VAL A 107 -3.85 16.78 -24.07
CA VAL A 107 -5.11 16.81 -23.33
C VAL A 107 -6.29 16.71 -24.29
N GLU A 108 -6.26 17.41 -25.42
CA GLU A 108 -7.34 17.35 -26.42
C GLU A 108 -7.38 16.01 -27.16
N LEU A 109 -6.22 15.43 -27.51
CA LEU A 109 -6.14 14.08 -28.07
C LEU A 109 -6.82 13.05 -27.15
N LEU A 110 -6.43 13.01 -25.87
CA LEU A 110 -6.98 12.06 -24.91
C LEU A 110 -8.45 12.35 -24.58
N ALA A 111 -8.82 13.62 -24.47
CA ALA A 111 -10.18 14.03 -24.17
C ALA A 111 -11.15 13.63 -25.28
N TYR A 112 -10.76 13.72 -26.56
CA TYR A 112 -11.62 13.31 -27.66
C TYR A 112 -11.47 11.84 -28.06
N GLN A 113 -10.37 11.18 -27.67
CA GLN A 113 -10.14 9.77 -27.99
C GLN A 113 -11.24 8.86 -27.45
N PHE A 114 -11.76 9.08 -26.24
CA PHE A 114 -12.83 8.21 -25.71
C PHE A 114 -14.18 8.37 -26.44
N ALA A 115 -14.35 9.47 -27.18
CA ALA A 115 -15.59 9.84 -27.87
C ALA A 115 -15.45 9.85 -29.41
N SER A 116 -14.37 9.26 -29.93
CA SER A 116 -14.03 9.21 -31.36
C SER A 116 -13.56 7.81 -31.76
N PRO A 117 -13.86 7.34 -32.99
CA PRO A 117 -13.51 5.99 -33.43
C PRO A 117 -12.01 5.72 -33.37
N VAL A 118 -11.63 4.51 -32.94
CA VAL A 118 -10.23 4.06 -32.88
C VAL A 118 -9.74 3.73 -34.29
N LEU A 119 -8.78 4.50 -34.79
CA LEU A 119 -8.20 4.33 -36.12
C LEU A 119 -7.05 3.29 -36.12
N TRP A 120 -7.35 2.08 -35.64
CA TRP A 120 -6.33 1.04 -35.42
C TRP A 120 -5.75 0.48 -36.73
N ILE A 121 -6.55 0.43 -37.81
CA ILE A 121 -6.07 -0.03 -39.13
C ILE A 121 -5.02 0.94 -39.66
N GLN A 122 -5.31 2.25 -39.65
CA GLN A 122 -4.35 3.27 -40.08
C GLN A 122 -3.11 3.29 -39.18
N THR A 123 -3.28 3.07 -37.87
CA THR A 123 -2.16 3.00 -36.92
C THR A 123 -1.23 1.83 -37.26
N GLN A 124 -1.77 0.65 -37.54
CA GLN A 124 -0.98 -0.50 -37.99
C GLN A 124 -0.30 -0.24 -39.34
N ASP A 125 -0.97 0.46 -40.25
CA ASP A 125 -0.36 0.82 -41.54
C ASP A 125 0.83 1.79 -41.35
N GLN A 126 0.81 2.71 -40.37
CA GLN A 126 1.99 3.53 -40.05
C GLN A 126 3.16 2.68 -39.51
N LEU A 127 2.85 1.73 -38.61
CA LEU A 127 3.85 0.88 -37.95
C LEU A 127 4.52 -0.08 -38.94
N PHE A 128 3.73 -0.73 -39.80
CA PHE A 128 4.22 -1.76 -40.71
C PHE A 128 4.69 -1.22 -42.06
N SER A 129 4.30 -0.01 -42.47
CA SER A 129 4.80 0.57 -43.72
C SER A 129 6.33 0.69 -43.73
N HIS A 130 6.94 0.18 -44.80
CA HIS A 130 8.39 0.24 -45.04
C HIS A 130 8.94 1.66 -45.22
N GLN A 131 8.09 2.66 -45.45
CA GLN A 131 8.52 4.04 -45.69
C GLN A 131 8.64 4.88 -44.42
N LYS A 132 8.13 4.41 -43.28
CA LYS A 132 8.06 5.20 -42.04
C LYS A 132 8.77 4.55 -40.86
N TYR A 133 8.10 3.62 -40.17
CA TYR A 133 8.65 3.00 -38.96
C TYR A 133 9.26 1.63 -39.20
N ASN A 134 8.75 0.89 -40.19
CA ASN A 134 9.27 -0.42 -40.58
C ASN A 134 9.57 -1.34 -39.37
N ILE A 135 8.63 -1.47 -38.43
CA ILE A 135 8.93 -2.14 -37.16
C ILE A 135 9.17 -3.64 -37.33
N GLU A 136 10.23 -4.15 -36.73
CA GLU A 136 10.56 -5.58 -36.71
C GLU A 136 9.93 -6.28 -35.50
N ARG A 137 9.65 -5.56 -34.41
CA ARG A 137 9.16 -6.15 -33.16
C ARG A 137 7.95 -5.37 -32.61
N LEU A 138 6.80 -6.02 -32.51
CA LEU A 138 5.58 -5.48 -31.89
C LEU A 138 5.28 -6.24 -30.61
N ILE A 139 5.24 -5.53 -29.49
CA ILE A 139 4.99 -6.11 -28.16
C ILE A 139 3.69 -5.55 -27.60
N GLU A 140 2.71 -6.43 -27.33
CA GLU A 140 1.45 -6.10 -26.68
C GLU A 140 1.54 -6.23 -25.17
N PHE A 141 1.22 -5.14 -24.47
CA PHE A 141 1.02 -5.13 -23.02
C PHE A 141 -0.48 -5.26 -22.71
N GLY A 142 -0.92 -6.48 -22.43
CA GLY A 142 -2.31 -6.79 -22.11
C GLY A 142 -2.48 -8.19 -21.54
N PRO A 143 -3.63 -8.48 -20.89
CA PRO A 143 -3.88 -9.79 -20.28
C PRO A 143 -4.06 -10.91 -21.31
N SER A 144 -4.42 -10.59 -22.55
CA SER A 144 -4.62 -11.55 -23.64
C SER A 144 -4.04 -11.03 -24.97
N PRO A 145 -3.64 -11.92 -25.89
CA PRO A 145 -3.02 -11.56 -27.18
C PRO A 145 -4.05 -11.08 -28.21
N THR A 146 -4.75 -9.99 -27.92
CA THR A 146 -5.85 -9.51 -28.76
C THR A 146 -5.32 -8.65 -29.91
N LEU A 147 -4.43 -7.69 -29.63
CA LEU A 147 -3.85 -6.78 -30.62
C LEU A 147 -2.80 -7.47 -31.48
N THR A 148 -2.00 -8.38 -30.90
CA THR A 148 -1.09 -9.29 -31.63
C THR A 148 -1.83 -10.15 -32.65
N GLY A 149 -3.01 -10.68 -32.28
CA GLY A 149 -3.88 -11.42 -33.19
C GLY A 149 -4.47 -10.55 -34.31
N MET A 150 -4.67 -9.25 -34.10
CA MET A 150 -5.06 -8.30 -35.15
C MET A 150 -3.86 -7.94 -36.05
N ALA A 151 -2.72 -7.64 -35.45
CA ALA A 151 -1.46 -7.32 -36.16
C ALA A 151 -1.03 -8.46 -37.10
N SER A 152 -1.04 -9.70 -36.61
CA SER A 152 -0.69 -10.89 -37.42
C SER A 152 -1.61 -11.06 -38.64
N ARG A 153 -2.90 -10.72 -38.49
CA ARG A 153 -3.86 -10.75 -39.61
C ARG A 153 -3.59 -9.64 -40.62
N THR A 154 -3.29 -8.42 -40.17
CA THR A 154 -2.96 -7.29 -41.03
C THR A 154 -1.67 -7.53 -41.82
N LEU A 155 -0.63 -8.09 -41.18
CA LEU A 155 0.63 -8.47 -41.84
C LEU A 155 0.39 -9.49 -42.95
N LYS A 156 -0.29 -10.60 -42.65
CA LYS A 156 -0.64 -11.63 -43.65
C LYS A 156 -1.49 -11.08 -44.80
N LEU A 157 -2.36 -10.11 -44.54
CA LEU A 157 -3.31 -9.61 -45.53
C LEU A 157 -2.73 -8.52 -46.43
N LYS A 158 -1.79 -7.70 -45.94
CA LYS A 158 -1.28 -6.52 -46.67
C LYS A 158 0.24 -6.47 -46.89
N TYR A 159 1.05 -7.03 -45.99
CA TYR A 159 2.49 -6.78 -45.93
C TYR A 159 3.37 -8.01 -46.20
N ASP A 160 2.80 -9.22 -46.21
CA ASP A 160 3.52 -10.50 -46.40
C ASP A 160 4.43 -10.55 -47.64
N GLN A 161 3.94 -10.09 -48.79
CA GLN A 161 4.72 -10.02 -50.03
C GLN A 161 5.84 -8.98 -49.96
N GLN A 162 5.61 -7.86 -49.26
CA GLN A 162 6.59 -6.79 -49.12
C GLN A 162 7.68 -7.16 -48.10
N ASP A 163 7.30 -7.75 -46.97
CA ASP A 163 8.23 -8.28 -45.96
C ASP A 163 9.15 -9.35 -46.57
N THR A 164 8.62 -10.22 -47.43
CA THR A 164 9.40 -11.21 -48.18
C THR A 164 10.36 -10.54 -49.17
N ALA A 165 9.89 -9.53 -49.94
CA ALA A 165 10.74 -8.81 -50.90
C ALA A 165 11.86 -8.00 -50.24
N HIS A 166 11.64 -7.54 -49.01
CA HIS A 166 12.62 -6.79 -48.21
C HIS A 166 13.43 -7.67 -47.24
N ASN A 167 13.29 -9.00 -47.31
CA ASN A 167 13.93 -9.98 -46.42
C ASN A 167 13.79 -9.64 -44.93
N MET A 168 12.59 -9.24 -44.52
CA MET A 168 12.33 -8.74 -43.18
C MET A 168 11.51 -9.74 -42.37
N SER A 169 12.03 -10.10 -41.19
CA SER A 169 11.33 -10.94 -40.22
C SER A 169 10.70 -10.05 -39.16
N ARG A 170 9.40 -10.26 -38.88
CA ARG A 170 8.68 -9.52 -37.84
C ARG A 170 8.27 -10.43 -36.68
N GLU A 171 8.61 -10.01 -35.47
CA GLU A 171 8.22 -10.64 -34.21
C GLU A 171 6.98 -9.96 -33.61
N ILE A 172 5.93 -10.73 -33.36
CA ILE A 172 4.67 -10.24 -32.77
C ILE A 172 4.44 -10.96 -31.44
N LEU A 173 4.66 -10.26 -30.33
CA LEU A 173 4.74 -10.82 -28.98
C LEU A 173 3.68 -10.21 -28.05
N CYS A 174 3.15 -11.00 -27.13
CA CYS A 174 2.25 -10.51 -26.07
C CYS A 174 2.82 -10.87 -24.71
N ILE A 175 2.80 -9.95 -23.74
CA ILE A 175 3.38 -10.16 -22.41
C ILE A 175 2.79 -11.37 -21.67
N SER A 176 1.51 -11.69 -21.87
CA SER A 176 0.87 -12.83 -21.22
C SER A 176 1.28 -14.19 -21.80
N LYS A 177 1.94 -14.20 -22.97
CA LYS A 177 2.35 -15.43 -23.66
C LYS A 177 3.86 -15.56 -23.87
N ASN A 178 4.53 -14.46 -24.20
CA ASN A 178 5.92 -14.42 -24.65
C ASN A 178 6.82 -13.71 -23.64
N ILE A 179 6.63 -13.99 -22.35
CA ILE A 179 7.37 -13.30 -21.29
C ILE A 179 8.88 -13.58 -21.39
N LYS A 180 9.27 -14.81 -21.74
CA LYS A 180 10.67 -15.20 -21.84
C LYS A 180 11.39 -14.40 -22.95
N GLU A 181 10.79 -14.33 -24.13
CA GLU A 181 11.31 -13.63 -25.29
C GLU A 181 11.33 -12.10 -25.07
N ILE A 182 10.31 -11.54 -24.41
CA ILE A 182 10.24 -10.09 -24.12
C ILE A 182 11.30 -9.67 -23.10
N TYR A 183 11.53 -10.47 -22.05
CA TYR A 183 12.54 -10.21 -21.03
C TYR A 183 13.95 -10.68 -21.42
N TYR A 184 14.13 -11.18 -22.65
CA TYR A 184 15.38 -11.75 -23.13
C TYR A 184 15.93 -12.86 -22.21
N GLN A 185 15.03 -13.58 -21.54
CA GLN A 185 15.32 -14.74 -20.71
C GLN A 185 15.25 -15.98 -21.58
N TYR A 186 16.14 -16.01 -22.57
CA TYR A 186 16.40 -17.25 -23.28
C TYR A 186 17.04 -18.19 -22.25
N GLU A 187 16.50 -19.40 -22.12
CA GLU A 187 17.24 -20.46 -21.46
C GLU A 187 18.57 -20.57 -22.21
N ASP A 188 19.70 -20.59 -21.49
CA ASP A 188 20.98 -20.95 -22.11
C ASP A 188 20.75 -22.32 -22.74
N GLU A 189 20.49 -22.35 -24.05
CA GLU A 189 20.75 -23.52 -24.84
C GLU A 189 22.20 -23.85 -24.52
N ILE A 190 22.39 -25.00 -23.86
CA ILE A 190 23.69 -25.64 -23.73
C ILE A 190 24.36 -25.46 -25.08
N GLU A 191 25.46 -24.70 -25.10
CA GLU A 191 26.37 -24.65 -26.24
C GLU A 191 26.68 -26.10 -26.60
N ALA A 192 25.99 -26.61 -27.61
CA ALA A 192 26.49 -27.72 -28.38
C ALA A 192 27.77 -27.17 -29.00
N GLU A 193 28.89 -27.56 -28.39
CA GLU A 193 30.25 -27.36 -28.89
C GLU A 193 30.25 -27.65 -30.40
N ALA A 194 30.22 -26.58 -31.19
CA ALA A 194 30.39 -26.67 -32.62
C ALA A 194 31.86 -27.02 -32.87
N ALA A 195 32.08 -28.27 -33.29
CA ALA A 195 33.32 -28.67 -33.94
C ALA A 195 33.68 -27.68 -35.07
N PRO A 196 34.96 -27.31 -35.24
CA PRO A 196 35.35 -26.31 -36.23
C PRO A 196 35.17 -26.85 -37.65
N ALA A 197 34.48 -26.09 -38.48
CA ALA A 197 34.34 -26.33 -39.91
C ALA A 197 35.56 -25.79 -40.67
N ALA A 198 36.16 -26.63 -41.52
CA ALA A 198 37.14 -26.23 -42.53
C ALA A 198 36.53 -26.34 -43.94
N VAL A 199 36.38 -25.16 -44.55
CA VAL A 199 36.43 -24.74 -45.98
C VAL A 199 36.17 -25.75 -47.12
N SER A 200 35.35 -25.27 -48.06
CA SER A 200 34.82 -25.89 -49.27
C SER A 200 35.73 -25.86 -50.53
N GLU A 201 35.58 -26.95 -51.33
CA GLU A 201 35.54 -27.05 -52.81
C GLU A 201 36.82 -26.99 -53.68
N PRO A 202 36.82 -27.53 -54.94
CA PRO A 202 35.84 -28.40 -55.65
C PRO A 202 36.49 -29.59 -56.41
N THR A 203 35.69 -30.52 -56.98
CA THR A 203 35.83 -30.99 -58.39
C THR A 203 34.74 -31.99 -58.80
N ALA A 204 34.38 -31.88 -60.09
CA ALA A 204 33.32 -32.62 -60.78
C ALA A 204 33.82 -33.89 -61.51
N ALA A 205 32.82 -34.67 -61.95
CA ALA A 205 32.78 -35.66 -63.05
C ALA A 205 33.00 -37.18 -62.75
N SER A 206 31.87 -37.92 -62.68
CA SER A 206 31.40 -38.98 -63.62
C SER A 206 32.30 -40.20 -63.97
N PRO A 207 31.76 -41.35 -64.46
CA PRO A 207 30.83 -42.32 -63.87
C PRO A 207 31.37 -43.77 -64.04
N ALA A 208 30.68 -44.80 -63.50
CA ALA A 208 30.31 -46.02 -64.24
C ALA A 208 29.85 -47.15 -63.31
N ALA A 209 28.76 -47.78 -63.74
CA ALA A 209 28.20 -49.02 -63.23
C ALA A 209 29.13 -50.23 -63.47
N ALA A 210 29.09 -51.24 -62.59
CA ALA A 210 28.34 -52.48 -62.84
C ALA A 210 28.80 -53.65 -61.93
N ALA A 211 27.81 -54.48 -61.61
CA ALA A 211 27.88 -55.93 -61.38
C ALA A 211 28.10 -56.48 -59.96
N ALA A 212 26.95 -56.95 -59.44
CA ALA A 212 26.68 -58.32 -58.99
C ALA A 212 27.10 -58.75 -57.57
N ALA A 213 26.04 -59.12 -56.84
CA ALA A 213 26.00 -59.70 -55.52
C ALA A 213 26.49 -61.16 -55.46
N VAL A 214 27.10 -61.53 -54.33
CA VAL A 214 26.91 -62.83 -53.69
C VAL A 214 26.92 -62.63 -52.17
N ALA A 215 26.00 -63.28 -51.48
CA ALA A 215 25.73 -63.11 -50.05
C ALA A 215 26.70 -63.87 -49.12
N ALA A 216 27.09 -63.25 -48.01
CA ALA A 216 27.44 -63.84 -46.71
C ALA A 216 27.66 -62.72 -45.66
N PRO A 217 27.71 -63.02 -44.35
CA PRO A 217 26.64 -63.33 -43.41
C PRO A 217 26.22 -62.11 -42.55
N VAL A 218 25.14 -62.28 -41.80
CA VAL A 218 24.47 -61.28 -40.96
C VAL A 218 25.42 -60.63 -39.95
N ALA A 219 25.54 -59.30 -40.00
CA ALA A 219 26.29 -58.51 -39.02
C ALA A 219 25.50 -58.36 -37.71
N ALA A 220 26.20 -58.49 -36.58
CA ALA A 220 25.67 -58.33 -35.23
C ALA A 220 25.09 -56.92 -35.00
N SER A 221 23.95 -56.87 -34.31
CA SER A 221 23.24 -55.63 -33.95
C SER A 221 24.04 -54.77 -32.96
N GLY A 222 24.10 -53.47 -33.23
CA GLY A 222 24.72 -52.46 -32.36
C GLY A 222 23.88 -52.15 -31.10
N PRO A 223 24.33 -51.20 -30.25
CA PRO A 223 23.67 -50.83 -29.00
C PRO A 223 22.21 -50.39 -29.20
N VAL A 224 21.35 -50.63 -28.19
CA VAL A 224 19.91 -50.31 -28.21
C VAL A 224 19.72 -48.83 -28.58
N ALA A 225 19.00 -48.57 -29.67
CA ALA A 225 18.66 -47.21 -30.07
C ALA A 225 17.73 -46.58 -29.01
N ALA A 226 18.10 -45.41 -28.48
CA ALA A 226 17.28 -44.69 -27.51
C ALA A 226 15.94 -44.26 -28.15
N VAL A 227 14.83 -44.62 -27.53
CA VAL A 227 13.48 -44.30 -28.03
C VAL A 227 13.06 -42.94 -27.48
N ALA A 228 12.56 -42.05 -28.34
CA ALA A 228 12.07 -40.73 -27.92
C ALA A 228 10.95 -40.86 -26.88
N ASP A 229 11.13 -40.29 -25.69
CA ASP A 229 10.17 -40.40 -24.59
C ASP A 229 8.90 -39.59 -24.86
N GLU A 230 7.75 -40.05 -24.37
CA GLU A 230 6.45 -39.40 -24.56
C GLU A 230 5.61 -39.55 -23.29
N PRO A 231 4.99 -38.46 -22.79
CA PRO A 231 4.06 -38.52 -21.66
C PRO A 231 2.81 -39.34 -21.98
N LEU A 232 2.13 -39.82 -20.94
CA LEU A 232 0.89 -40.57 -21.09
C LEU A 232 -0.24 -39.69 -21.66
N LYS A 233 -1.04 -40.25 -22.58
CA LYS A 233 -2.26 -39.61 -23.08
C LYS A 233 -3.44 -39.99 -22.19
N ALA A 234 -4.27 -39.02 -21.82
CA ALA A 234 -5.44 -39.23 -20.98
C ALA A 234 -6.42 -40.23 -21.60
N VAL A 235 -6.57 -40.21 -22.93
CA VAL A 235 -7.37 -41.18 -23.69
C VAL A 235 -6.87 -42.61 -23.49
N GLU A 236 -5.56 -42.83 -23.53
CA GLU A 236 -4.95 -44.16 -23.37
C GLU A 236 -5.06 -44.64 -21.93
N THR A 237 -4.75 -43.78 -20.96
CA THR A 237 -4.90 -44.07 -19.53
C THR A 237 -6.34 -44.39 -19.17
N LEU A 238 -7.32 -43.63 -19.69
CA LEU A 238 -8.74 -43.88 -19.48
C LEU A 238 -9.20 -45.20 -20.10
N ARG A 239 -8.71 -45.53 -21.30
CA ARG A 239 -9.04 -46.80 -21.97
C ARG A 239 -8.51 -48.00 -21.19
N VAL A 240 -7.27 -47.92 -20.68
CA VAL A 240 -6.67 -48.93 -19.80
C VAL A 240 -7.44 -49.04 -18.49
N LEU A 241 -7.86 -47.92 -17.89
CA LEU A 241 -8.68 -47.89 -16.67
C LEU A 241 -9.97 -48.70 -16.84
N VAL A 242 -10.68 -48.44 -17.93
CA VAL A 242 -11.95 -49.09 -18.23
C VAL A 242 -11.74 -50.57 -18.59
N ALA A 243 -10.70 -50.89 -19.37
CA ALA A 243 -10.36 -52.28 -19.70
C ALA A 243 -10.06 -53.11 -18.44
N GLN A 244 -9.26 -52.55 -17.52
CA GLN A 244 -8.92 -53.20 -16.27
C GLN A 244 -10.14 -53.39 -15.36
N GLY A 245 -10.99 -52.36 -15.22
CA GLY A 245 -12.21 -52.46 -14.41
C GLY A 245 -13.24 -53.44 -14.99
N LEU A 246 -13.29 -53.60 -16.32
CA LEU A 246 -14.15 -54.57 -17.01
C LEU A 246 -13.54 -55.98 -17.08
N LYS A 247 -12.26 -56.15 -16.73
CA LYS A 247 -11.47 -57.38 -16.91
C LYS A 247 -11.50 -57.91 -18.34
N LYS A 248 -11.35 -56.99 -19.30
CA LYS A 248 -11.32 -57.30 -20.73
C LYS A 248 -9.99 -56.87 -21.36
N PRO A 249 -9.55 -57.53 -22.45
CA PRO A 249 -8.44 -57.04 -23.26
C PRO A 249 -8.69 -55.60 -23.73
N LEU A 250 -7.61 -54.84 -23.95
CA LEU A 250 -7.70 -53.43 -24.39
C LEU A 250 -8.44 -53.26 -25.73
N ASP A 251 -8.32 -54.25 -26.62
CA ASP A 251 -8.99 -54.27 -27.94
C ASP A 251 -10.52 -54.40 -27.85
N ASP A 252 -11.04 -55.00 -26.78
CA ASP A 252 -12.48 -55.17 -26.55
C ASP A 252 -13.16 -53.91 -26.02
N VAL A 253 -12.40 -52.82 -25.79
CA VAL A 253 -12.89 -51.53 -25.29
C VAL A 253 -12.80 -50.48 -26.40
N PRO A 254 -13.86 -50.28 -27.20
CA PRO A 254 -13.87 -49.28 -28.28
C PRO A 254 -13.99 -47.85 -27.73
N LEU A 255 -13.22 -46.93 -28.30
CA LEU A 255 -13.22 -45.50 -27.92
C LEU A 255 -14.53 -44.76 -28.24
N SER A 256 -15.36 -45.32 -29.12
CA SER A 256 -16.64 -44.74 -29.57
C SER A 256 -17.82 -45.02 -28.63
N LYS A 257 -17.68 -45.91 -27.65
CA LYS A 257 -18.75 -46.22 -26.67
C LYS A 257 -18.54 -45.45 -25.38
N ALA A 258 -19.62 -45.14 -24.68
CA ALA A 258 -19.58 -44.52 -23.36
C ALA A 258 -19.39 -45.58 -22.25
N ILE A 259 -18.96 -45.16 -21.06
CA ILE A 259 -18.82 -46.06 -19.89
C ILE A 259 -20.16 -46.75 -19.59
N LYS A 260 -21.26 -46.01 -19.66
CA LYS A 260 -22.63 -46.51 -19.47
C LYS A 260 -23.00 -47.67 -20.41
N ASP A 261 -22.56 -47.62 -21.67
CA ASP A 261 -22.81 -48.66 -22.66
C ASP A 261 -21.94 -49.90 -22.43
N LEU A 262 -20.70 -49.70 -21.97
CA LEU A 262 -19.72 -50.77 -21.76
C LEU A 262 -20.03 -51.63 -20.53
N VAL A 263 -20.66 -51.05 -19.49
CA VAL A 263 -21.06 -51.78 -18.27
C VAL A 263 -22.41 -52.49 -18.38
N GLY A 264 -23.17 -52.25 -19.46
CA GLY A 264 -24.42 -52.98 -19.75
C GLY A 264 -25.50 -52.86 -18.66
N GLY A 265 -25.66 -51.67 -18.07
CA GLY A 265 -26.68 -51.42 -17.04
C GLY A 265 -26.27 -51.78 -15.61
N LYS A 266 -25.03 -52.23 -15.37
CA LYS A 266 -24.49 -52.47 -14.02
C LYS A 266 -24.06 -51.14 -13.36
N SER A 267 -25.02 -50.43 -12.76
CA SER A 267 -24.81 -49.10 -12.15
C SER A 267 -23.72 -49.08 -11.06
N THR A 268 -23.51 -50.16 -10.31
CA THR A 268 -22.42 -50.26 -9.33
C THR A 268 -21.04 -50.18 -9.98
N LEU A 269 -20.83 -50.93 -11.07
CA LEU A 269 -19.58 -50.93 -11.83
C LEU A 269 -19.35 -49.60 -12.56
N GLN A 270 -20.43 -48.95 -13.01
CA GLN A 270 -20.39 -47.61 -13.59
C GLN A 270 -19.82 -46.59 -12.59
N ASN A 271 -20.36 -46.56 -11.38
CA ASN A 271 -19.94 -45.61 -10.34
C ASN A 271 -18.51 -45.90 -9.86
N GLU A 272 -18.11 -47.17 -9.82
CA GLU A 272 -16.74 -47.57 -9.50
C GLU A 272 -15.73 -47.07 -10.55
N LEU A 273 -16.06 -47.20 -11.84
CA LEU A 273 -15.22 -46.70 -12.94
C LEU A 273 -15.14 -45.16 -12.94
N LEU A 274 -16.25 -44.46 -12.70
CA LEU A 274 -16.26 -43.00 -12.58
C LEU A 274 -15.45 -42.52 -11.37
N GLY A 275 -15.62 -43.16 -10.20
CA GLY A 275 -14.83 -42.84 -9.01
C GLY A 275 -13.34 -43.12 -9.20
N SER A 276 -13.00 -44.18 -9.95
CA SER A 276 -11.62 -44.51 -10.32
C SER A 276 -11.04 -43.47 -11.29
N ALA A 277 -11.82 -43.04 -12.29
CA ALA A 277 -11.42 -41.97 -13.20
C ALA A 277 -11.25 -40.62 -12.46
N GLN A 278 -12.12 -40.30 -11.50
CA GLN A 278 -11.97 -39.10 -10.68
C GLN A 278 -10.72 -39.15 -9.80
N ALA A 279 -10.41 -40.31 -9.20
CA ALA A 279 -9.19 -40.49 -8.43
C ALA A 279 -7.90 -40.41 -9.28
N GLU A 280 -8.01 -40.69 -10.58
CA GLU A 280 -6.90 -40.67 -11.52
C GLU A 280 -6.67 -39.28 -12.15
N PHE A 281 -7.74 -38.60 -12.57
CA PHE A 281 -7.69 -37.34 -13.32
C PHE A 281 -8.11 -36.10 -12.50
N GLY A 282 -8.55 -36.27 -11.24
CA GLY A 282 -8.96 -35.20 -10.34
C GLY A 282 -10.39 -34.72 -10.57
N SER A 283 -10.62 -33.94 -11.64
CA SER A 283 -11.94 -33.40 -12.00
C SER A 283 -12.47 -34.05 -13.28
N ALA A 284 -13.65 -34.66 -13.21
CA ALA A 284 -14.34 -35.20 -14.38
C ALA A 284 -15.38 -34.19 -14.91
N PRO A 285 -15.60 -34.10 -16.23
CA PRO A 285 -16.66 -33.26 -16.80
C PRO A 285 -18.07 -33.74 -16.40
N ASP A 286 -19.06 -32.84 -16.51
CA ASP A 286 -20.46 -33.17 -16.27
C ASP A 286 -20.95 -34.28 -17.23
N LYS A 287 -21.65 -35.29 -16.68
CA LYS A 287 -22.14 -36.48 -17.41
C LYS A 287 -21.05 -37.31 -18.09
N ALA A 288 -19.89 -37.44 -17.46
CA ALA A 288 -18.78 -38.28 -17.94
C ALA A 288 -19.20 -39.71 -18.32
N GLU A 289 -20.25 -40.26 -17.71
CA GLU A 289 -20.76 -41.60 -17.98
C GLU A 289 -21.45 -41.77 -19.35
N GLU A 290 -21.94 -40.67 -19.94
CA GLU A 290 -22.68 -40.68 -21.22
C GLU A 290 -21.79 -40.29 -22.41
N MET A 291 -20.59 -39.75 -22.15
CA MET A 291 -19.65 -39.36 -23.20
C MET A 291 -18.87 -40.58 -23.73
N PRO A 292 -18.65 -40.68 -25.05
CA PRO A 292 -17.72 -41.65 -25.63
C PRO A 292 -16.32 -41.54 -25.01
N LEU A 293 -15.63 -42.66 -24.80
CA LEU A 293 -14.31 -42.67 -24.16
C LEU A 293 -13.27 -41.78 -24.86
N GLY A 294 -13.32 -41.65 -26.19
CA GLY A 294 -12.43 -40.76 -26.95
C GLY A 294 -12.66 -39.28 -26.66
N GLU A 295 -13.92 -38.87 -26.54
CA GLU A 295 -14.29 -37.48 -26.20
C GLU A 295 -14.01 -37.19 -24.73
N LEU A 296 -14.38 -38.11 -23.83
CA LEU A 296 -14.08 -38.01 -22.40
C LEU A 296 -12.57 -37.93 -22.16
N GLY A 297 -11.77 -38.78 -22.80
CA GLY A 297 -10.32 -38.74 -22.66
C GLY A 297 -9.71 -37.43 -23.20
N SER A 298 -10.26 -36.87 -24.28
CA SER A 298 -9.82 -35.57 -24.82
C SER A 298 -10.18 -34.42 -23.89
N ALA A 299 -11.36 -34.46 -23.27
CA ALA A 299 -11.77 -33.47 -22.28
C ALA A 299 -10.92 -33.52 -21.00
N LEU A 300 -10.46 -34.71 -20.61
CA LEU A 300 -9.59 -34.92 -19.44
C LEU A 300 -8.12 -34.54 -19.72
N GLN A 301 -7.72 -34.45 -20.99
CA GLN A 301 -6.33 -34.19 -21.38
C GLN A 301 -5.80 -32.83 -20.89
N SER A 302 -6.65 -31.81 -20.78
CA SER A 302 -6.25 -30.46 -20.33
C SER A 302 -5.88 -30.39 -18.86
N SER A 303 -6.43 -31.27 -18.02
CA SER A 303 -6.15 -31.35 -16.59
C SER A 303 -5.20 -32.50 -16.23
N TYR A 304 -4.75 -33.29 -17.21
CA TYR A 304 -3.90 -34.46 -16.97
C TYR A 304 -2.40 -34.11 -17.04
N SER A 305 -1.64 -34.49 -16.01
CA SER A 305 -0.21 -34.20 -15.91
C SER A 305 0.68 -35.02 -16.85
N GLY A 306 0.12 -36.01 -17.57
CA GLY A 306 0.87 -36.92 -18.42
C GLY A 306 1.63 -38.03 -17.68
N THR A 307 1.32 -38.22 -16.38
CA THR A 307 1.89 -39.25 -15.50
C THR A 307 0.77 -40.07 -14.85
N MET A 308 1.07 -41.25 -14.33
CA MET A 308 0.06 -42.03 -13.58
C MET A 308 -0.46 -41.25 -12.37
N GLY A 309 -1.77 -41.22 -12.21
CA GLY A 309 -2.48 -40.71 -11.05
C GLY A 309 -2.49 -41.71 -9.89
N LYS A 310 -3.25 -41.37 -8.84
CA LYS A 310 -3.27 -42.14 -7.59
C LYS A 310 -3.83 -43.55 -7.77
N HIS A 311 -4.80 -43.74 -8.67
CA HIS A 311 -5.45 -45.02 -8.85
C HIS A 311 -4.56 -46.00 -9.63
N MET A 312 -4.05 -45.60 -10.80
CA MET A 312 -3.18 -46.44 -11.62
C MET A 312 -1.86 -46.74 -10.93
N SER A 313 -1.24 -45.76 -10.27
CA SER A 313 -0.01 -45.98 -9.49
C SER A 313 -0.20 -47.03 -8.40
N ALA A 314 -1.36 -47.04 -7.74
CA ALA A 314 -1.69 -48.05 -6.72
C ALA A 314 -1.91 -49.44 -7.34
N LEU A 315 -2.57 -49.53 -8.50
CA LEU A 315 -2.76 -50.79 -9.22
C LEU A 315 -1.44 -51.37 -9.73
N VAL A 316 -0.57 -50.55 -10.32
CA VAL A 316 0.74 -50.95 -10.79
C VAL A 316 1.61 -51.42 -9.61
N SER A 317 1.60 -50.69 -8.49
CA SER A 317 2.30 -51.12 -7.27
C SER A 317 1.80 -52.48 -6.75
N ARG A 318 0.49 -52.72 -6.83
CA ARG A 318 -0.13 -54.01 -6.47
C ARG A 318 0.26 -55.13 -7.44
N LEU A 319 0.25 -54.86 -8.75
CA LEU A 319 0.69 -55.80 -9.78
C LEU A 319 2.12 -56.26 -9.50
N ILE A 320 3.05 -55.31 -9.33
CA ILE A 320 4.46 -55.62 -9.07
C ILE A 320 4.61 -56.39 -7.75
N GLY A 321 4.02 -55.93 -6.65
CA GLY A 321 4.16 -56.59 -5.35
C GLY A 321 3.54 -58.01 -5.29
N SER A 322 2.47 -58.26 -6.03
CA SER A 322 1.73 -59.53 -5.98
C SER A 322 2.15 -60.54 -7.04
N LYS A 323 2.60 -60.10 -8.22
CA LYS A 323 2.87 -60.97 -9.38
C LYS A 323 4.35 -61.13 -9.73
N MET A 324 5.22 -60.21 -9.32
CA MET A 324 6.66 -60.34 -9.56
C MET A 324 7.34 -61.25 -8.52
N PRO A 325 8.48 -61.88 -8.85
CA PRO A 325 9.26 -62.68 -7.92
C PRO A 325 9.88 -61.80 -6.81
N GLY A 326 10.15 -62.40 -5.65
CA GLY A 326 10.77 -61.69 -4.52
C GLY A 326 12.15 -61.13 -4.90
N GLY A 327 12.40 -59.86 -4.61
CA GLY A 327 13.62 -59.14 -4.99
C GLY A 327 13.51 -58.34 -6.29
N PHE A 328 12.53 -58.64 -7.16
CA PHE A 328 12.30 -57.89 -8.41
C PHE A 328 11.21 -56.82 -8.24
N GLY A 329 11.57 -55.74 -7.55
CA GLY A 329 10.67 -54.60 -7.29
C GLY A 329 10.60 -53.59 -8.45
N MET A 330 9.87 -52.48 -8.24
CA MET A 330 9.68 -51.43 -9.25
C MET A 330 10.98 -50.90 -9.85
N SER A 331 12.04 -50.76 -9.03
CA SER A 331 13.37 -50.35 -9.50
C SER A 331 13.96 -51.36 -10.51
N GLY A 332 13.84 -52.66 -10.23
CA GLY A 332 14.29 -53.71 -11.15
C GLY A 332 13.53 -53.71 -12.47
N VAL A 333 12.21 -53.48 -12.42
CA VAL A 333 11.36 -53.35 -13.62
C VAL A 333 11.78 -52.14 -14.46
N LYS A 334 11.91 -50.95 -13.86
CA LYS A 334 12.36 -49.73 -14.56
C LYS A 334 13.77 -49.87 -15.13
N THR A 335 14.67 -50.54 -14.40
CA THR A 335 16.04 -50.81 -14.87
C THR A 335 16.05 -51.76 -16.07
N HIS A 336 15.23 -52.82 -16.07
CA HIS A 336 15.12 -53.71 -17.23
C HIS A 336 14.54 -52.99 -18.45
N LEU A 337 13.48 -52.19 -18.28
CA LEU A 337 12.83 -51.46 -19.38
C LEU A 337 13.75 -50.36 -19.97
N SER A 338 14.50 -49.66 -19.14
CA SER A 338 15.48 -48.68 -19.61
C SER A 338 16.71 -49.33 -20.26
N LYS A 339 17.30 -50.35 -19.64
CA LYS A 339 18.55 -50.97 -20.11
C LYS A 339 18.36 -51.89 -21.32
N SER A 340 17.30 -52.70 -21.34
CA SER A 340 17.08 -53.70 -22.40
C SER A 340 16.33 -53.13 -23.61
N TRP A 341 15.51 -52.09 -23.42
CA TRP A 341 14.64 -51.51 -24.44
C TRP A 341 14.82 -50.01 -24.67
N GLY A 342 15.69 -49.33 -23.92
CA GLY A 342 15.98 -47.90 -24.14
C GLY A 342 14.79 -46.98 -23.85
N LEU A 343 13.84 -47.40 -23.01
CA LEU A 343 12.61 -46.64 -22.74
C LEU A 343 12.85 -45.55 -21.69
N GLY A 344 12.41 -44.33 -22.02
CA GLY A 344 12.35 -43.21 -21.09
C GLY A 344 11.26 -43.36 -20.01
N PRO A 345 11.22 -42.48 -19.01
CA PRO A 345 10.26 -42.53 -17.90
C PRO A 345 8.79 -42.54 -18.33
N GLY A 346 8.40 -41.69 -19.29
CA GLY A 346 7.01 -41.60 -19.76
C GLY A 346 6.54 -42.88 -20.46
N ARG A 347 7.37 -43.42 -21.36
CA ARG A 347 7.08 -44.70 -22.03
C ARG A 347 7.16 -45.90 -21.09
N THR A 348 8.02 -45.84 -20.08
CA THR A 348 8.06 -46.85 -19.02
C THR A 348 6.73 -46.91 -18.28
N GLU A 349 6.12 -45.76 -17.97
CA GLU A 349 4.78 -45.72 -17.42
C GLU A 349 3.72 -46.25 -18.40
N GLY A 350 3.84 -45.95 -19.69
CA GLY A 350 2.95 -46.49 -20.73
C GLY A 350 2.95 -48.01 -20.79
N VAL A 351 4.15 -48.62 -20.73
CA VAL A 351 4.32 -50.08 -20.67
C VAL A 351 3.73 -50.65 -19.38
N LEU A 352 3.91 -49.97 -18.24
CA LEU A 352 3.35 -50.41 -16.96
C LEU A 352 1.81 -50.31 -16.92
N LEU A 353 1.21 -49.32 -17.60
CA LEU A 353 -0.24 -49.27 -17.80
C LEU A 353 -0.71 -50.46 -18.66
N MET A 354 -0.01 -50.75 -19.75
CA MET A 354 -0.34 -51.91 -20.58
C MET A 354 -0.25 -53.23 -19.79
N ALA A 355 0.75 -53.35 -18.90
CA ALA A 355 0.94 -54.51 -18.04
C ALA A 355 -0.28 -54.82 -17.16
N LEU A 356 -1.05 -53.80 -16.76
CA LEU A 356 -2.29 -54.02 -15.99
C LEU A 356 -3.33 -54.81 -16.79
N THR A 357 -3.42 -54.59 -18.09
CA THR A 357 -4.38 -55.30 -18.97
C THR A 357 -3.92 -56.72 -19.32
N MET A 358 -2.64 -57.03 -19.11
CA MET A 358 -2.01 -58.33 -19.35
C MET A 358 -1.52 -58.95 -18.04
N GLU A 359 -2.30 -58.87 -16.96
CA GLU A 359 -1.89 -59.35 -15.64
C GLU A 359 -1.67 -60.88 -15.62
N PRO A 360 -0.51 -61.40 -15.14
CA PRO A 360 -0.29 -62.83 -15.03
C PRO A 360 -1.24 -63.46 -13.99
N PRO A 361 -1.84 -64.63 -14.26
CA PRO A 361 -2.80 -65.23 -13.34
C PRO A 361 -2.17 -65.65 -12.01
N LYS A 362 -0.90 -66.08 -12.03
CA LYS A 362 -0.11 -66.48 -10.86
C LYS A 362 1.17 -65.66 -10.76
N ARG A 363 1.77 -65.62 -9.57
CA ARG A 363 3.08 -65.01 -9.35
C ARG A 363 4.14 -65.75 -10.18
N LEU A 364 5.00 -64.99 -10.85
CA LEU A 364 6.10 -65.53 -11.66
C LEU A 364 7.19 -66.11 -10.76
N GLY A 365 7.80 -67.23 -11.18
CA GLY A 365 8.69 -68.05 -10.36
C GLY A 365 10.14 -67.59 -10.35
N SER A 366 10.59 -66.88 -11.39
CA SER A 366 11.98 -66.41 -11.53
C SER A 366 12.07 -65.03 -12.16
N GLU A 367 13.22 -64.37 -11.98
CA GLU A 367 13.51 -63.08 -12.64
C GLU A 367 13.51 -63.21 -14.18
N GLY A 368 13.93 -64.35 -14.73
CA GLY A 368 13.89 -64.61 -16.17
C GLY A 368 12.47 -64.67 -16.73
N GLU A 369 11.53 -65.27 -15.99
CA GLU A 369 10.10 -65.27 -16.34
C GLU A 369 9.50 -63.86 -16.25
N ALA A 370 9.89 -63.06 -15.25
CA ALA A 370 9.47 -61.67 -15.10
C ALA A 370 9.95 -60.77 -16.25
N LYS A 371 11.21 -60.93 -16.68
CA LYS A 371 11.76 -60.22 -17.85
C LYS A 371 11.04 -60.62 -19.14
N SER A 372 10.84 -61.92 -19.36
CA SER A 372 10.12 -62.43 -20.54
C SER A 372 8.68 -61.90 -20.61
N TYR A 373 8.00 -61.81 -19.46
CA TYR A 373 6.69 -61.19 -19.34
C TYR A 373 6.74 -59.70 -19.70
N LEU A 374 7.65 -58.92 -19.12
CA LEU A 374 7.80 -57.51 -19.43
C LEU A 374 8.12 -57.28 -20.91
N ASP A 375 8.97 -58.13 -21.51
CA ASP A 375 9.31 -58.08 -22.93
C ASP A 375 8.08 -58.29 -23.83
N SER A 376 7.17 -59.18 -23.42
CA SER A 376 5.88 -59.37 -24.11
C SER A 376 4.96 -58.15 -24.00
N VAL A 377 4.98 -57.45 -22.86
CA VAL A 377 4.19 -56.23 -22.64
C VAL A 377 4.78 -55.06 -23.43
N VAL A 378 6.11 -54.93 -23.52
CA VAL A 378 6.78 -53.91 -24.34
C VAL A 378 6.41 -54.07 -25.81
N GLN A 379 6.35 -55.31 -26.31
CA GLN A 379 5.92 -55.59 -27.68
C GLN A 379 4.45 -55.20 -27.91
N ALA A 380 3.55 -55.54 -26.97
CA ALA A 380 2.14 -55.13 -27.05
C ALA A 380 1.97 -53.61 -27.00
N TYR A 381 2.73 -52.93 -26.15
CA TYR A 381 2.77 -51.46 -26.09
C TYR A 381 3.29 -50.86 -27.40
N GLY A 382 4.37 -51.40 -27.97
CA GLY A 382 4.90 -50.97 -29.27
C GLY A 382 3.87 -51.06 -30.39
N GLN A 383 3.10 -52.16 -30.46
CA GLN A 383 2.02 -52.32 -31.43
C GLN A 383 0.91 -51.28 -31.25
N HIS A 384 0.50 -50.99 -30.02
CA HIS A 384 -0.54 -49.99 -29.74
C HIS A 384 -0.08 -48.55 -29.96
N SER A 385 1.18 -48.24 -29.68
CA SER A 385 1.75 -46.90 -29.85
C SER A 385 2.35 -46.66 -31.24
N GLY A 386 2.31 -47.64 -32.14
CA GLY A 386 2.86 -47.53 -33.50
C GLY A 386 4.39 -47.50 -33.57
N LEU A 387 5.07 -48.08 -32.57
CA LEU A 387 6.53 -48.10 -32.45
C LEU A 387 7.09 -49.49 -32.80
N THR A 388 8.14 -49.53 -33.61
CA THR A 388 8.91 -50.77 -33.85
C THR A 388 10.03 -50.86 -32.80
N LEU A 389 9.77 -51.61 -31.73
CA LEU A 389 10.73 -51.80 -30.63
C LEU A 389 11.53 -53.10 -30.85
N SER A 390 12.85 -53.02 -30.72
CA SER A 390 13.75 -54.18 -30.82
C SER A 390 14.66 -54.24 -29.60
N GLN A 391 14.88 -55.44 -29.07
CA GLN A 391 15.87 -55.65 -28.01
C GLN A 391 17.29 -55.49 -28.58
N GLY A 392 18.18 -54.92 -27.78
CA GLY A 392 19.61 -55.00 -28.05
C GLY A 392 20.06 -56.44 -27.98
N GLY A 393 20.81 -56.91 -28.98
CA GLY A 393 21.36 -58.26 -28.96
C GLY A 393 22.33 -58.45 -27.79
N PRO A 394 22.48 -59.67 -27.24
CA PRO A 394 23.55 -59.94 -26.30
C PRO A 394 24.88 -59.68 -27.01
N ALA A 395 25.75 -58.87 -26.40
CA ALA A 395 27.10 -58.66 -26.89
C ALA A 395 27.79 -60.02 -27.00
N GLY A 396 28.00 -60.49 -28.24
CA GLY A 396 28.73 -61.73 -28.49
C GLY A 396 30.13 -61.59 -27.92
N ALA A 397 30.47 -62.46 -26.96
CA ALA A 397 31.84 -62.63 -26.51
C ALA A 397 32.69 -63.09 -27.70
N ALA A 398 33.41 -62.15 -28.32
CA ALA A 398 34.44 -62.49 -29.29
C ALA A 398 35.56 -63.24 -28.55
N GLY A 399 35.65 -64.54 -28.79
CA GLY A 399 36.75 -65.37 -28.33
C GLY A 399 38.06 -64.90 -28.94
N GLY A 400 38.83 -64.14 -28.19
CA GLY A 400 40.21 -63.77 -28.48
C GLY A 400 41.10 -64.12 -27.30
N SER A 401 41.80 -65.25 -27.39
CA SER A 401 42.79 -65.68 -26.42
C SER A 401 44.01 -64.76 -26.44
N ALA A 402 44.13 -63.86 -25.45
CA ALA A 402 45.39 -63.23 -25.05
C ALA A 402 45.32 -62.85 -23.57
N GLY A 403 46.33 -63.27 -22.80
CA GLY A 403 46.35 -63.18 -21.34
C GLY A 403 46.30 -61.76 -20.79
N GLY A 404 45.33 -61.54 -19.91
CA GLY A 404 45.18 -60.37 -19.05
C GLY A 404 43.78 -60.42 -18.45
N ALA A 405 43.65 -60.60 -17.13
CA ALA A 405 42.37 -60.63 -16.46
C ALA A 405 41.70 -59.24 -16.52
N MET A 406 41.01 -58.94 -17.62
CA MET A 406 40.10 -57.79 -17.69
C MET A 406 38.84 -58.16 -16.91
N ILE A 407 38.74 -57.63 -15.70
CA ILE A 407 37.53 -57.73 -14.87
C ILE A 407 36.39 -57.07 -15.64
N ASN A 408 35.31 -57.82 -15.86
CA ASN A 408 34.08 -57.32 -16.47
C ASN A 408 33.52 -56.18 -15.59
N SER A 409 33.36 -54.97 -16.15
CA SER A 409 32.91 -53.78 -15.40
C SER A 409 31.59 -54.02 -14.65
N GLU A 410 30.68 -54.81 -15.23
CA GLU A 410 29.42 -55.17 -14.55
C GLU A 410 29.62 -56.13 -13.37
N GLU A 411 30.60 -57.03 -13.45
CA GLU A 411 30.94 -57.93 -12.34
C GLU A 411 31.67 -57.18 -11.24
N PHE A 412 32.48 -56.18 -11.59
CA PHE A 412 33.12 -55.28 -10.64
C PHE A 412 32.10 -54.42 -9.89
N GLU A 413 31.13 -53.83 -10.59
CA GLU A 413 30.04 -53.06 -9.95
C GLU A 413 29.17 -53.95 -9.06
N LYS A 414 28.84 -55.17 -9.49
CA LYS A 414 28.13 -56.15 -8.64
C LYS A 414 28.96 -56.54 -7.41
N PHE A 415 30.26 -56.71 -7.58
CA PHE A 415 31.18 -56.97 -6.47
C PHE A 415 31.22 -55.77 -5.50
N GLN A 416 31.31 -54.54 -6.01
CA GLN A 416 31.28 -53.32 -5.20
C GLN A 416 29.95 -53.18 -4.44
N GLN A 417 28.81 -53.42 -5.10
CA GLN A 417 27.50 -53.44 -4.42
C GLN A 417 27.42 -54.51 -3.34
N SER A 418 28.00 -55.69 -3.58
CA SER A 418 28.07 -56.75 -2.57
C SER A 418 28.94 -56.35 -1.36
N GLN A 419 30.04 -55.63 -1.62
CA GLN A 419 30.93 -55.09 -0.60
C GLN A 419 30.23 -53.99 0.19
N ASP A 420 29.54 -53.06 -0.47
CA ASP A 420 28.79 -51.97 0.18
C ASP A 420 27.62 -52.52 1.02
N ALA A 421 26.94 -53.57 0.54
CA ALA A 421 25.93 -54.28 1.30
C ALA A 421 26.53 -54.94 2.55
N PHE A 422 27.70 -55.57 2.43
CA PHE A 422 28.42 -56.15 3.57
C PHE A 422 28.83 -55.08 4.59
N VAL A 423 29.37 -53.95 4.14
CA VAL A 423 29.71 -52.80 5.01
C VAL A 423 28.47 -52.26 5.71
N SER A 424 27.35 -52.11 4.99
CA SER A 424 26.08 -51.63 5.56
C SER A 424 25.56 -52.57 6.65
N GLN A 425 25.65 -53.89 6.44
CA GLN A 425 25.27 -54.88 7.45
C GLN A 425 26.17 -54.80 8.69
N GLN A 426 27.50 -54.67 8.52
CA GLN A 426 28.42 -54.47 9.64
C GLN A 426 28.09 -53.20 10.44
N LEU A 427 27.80 -52.11 9.73
CA LEU A 427 27.43 -50.83 10.33
C LEU A 427 26.11 -50.94 11.11
N GLU A 428 25.11 -51.63 10.57
CA GLU A 428 23.82 -51.86 11.24
C GLU A 428 23.99 -52.68 12.53
N VAL A 429 24.85 -53.71 12.52
CA VAL A 429 25.17 -54.51 13.71
C VAL A 429 25.89 -53.67 14.77
N LEU A 430 26.86 -52.84 14.36
CA LEU A 430 27.58 -51.93 15.26
C LEU A 430 26.63 -50.89 15.88
N LEU A 431 25.73 -50.29 15.09
CA LEU A 431 24.71 -49.36 15.58
C LEU A 431 23.76 -50.02 16.58
N ARG A 432 23.32 -51.25 16.29
CA ARG A 432 22.47 -52.04 17.19
C ARG A 432 23.18 -52.36 18.51
N TYR A 433 24.46 -52.74 18.47
CA TYR A 433 25.28 -52.96 19.66
C TYR A 433 25.44 -51.67 20.49
N LEU A 434 25.70 -50.54 19.82
CA LEU A 434 25.84 -49.21 20.44
C LEU A 434 24.50 -48.59 20.88
N LYS A 435 23.36 -49.26 20.63
CA LYS A 435 22.00 -48.76 20.88
C LYS A 435 21.74 -47.38 20.26
N ARG A 436 22.30 -47.12 19.08
CA ARG A 436 22.08 -45.88 18.31
C ARG A 436 21.15 -46.17 17.13
N ASP A 437 20.06 -45.43 17.02
CA ASP A 437 19.18 -45.47 15.84
C ASP A 437 19.72 -44.50 14.79
N SER A 438 20.08 -45.00 13.60
CA SER A 438 20.52 -44.15 12.47
C SER A 438 19.40 -43.25 11.92
N ARG A 439 18.14 -43.53 12.26
CA ARG A 439 16.96 -42.82 11.77
C ARG A 439 16.39 -41.80 12.74
N ASP A 440 16.92 -41.69 13.95
CA ASP A 440 16.42 -40.76 14.96
C ASP A 440 16.45 -39.31 14.48
N GLY A 441 17.51 -38.90 13.78
CA GLY A 441 17.62 -37.56 13.19
C GLY A 441 16.55 -37.28 12.13
N TYR A 442 16.29 -38.25 11.24
CA TYR A 442 15.24 -38.13 10.22
C TYR A 442 13.84 -38.11 10.84
N ARG A 443 13.57 -38.95 11.84
CA ARG A 443 12.29 -38.97 12.55
C ARG A 443 12.03 -37.64 13.27
N LEU A 444 13.07 -37.08 13.91
CA LEU A 444 12.98 -35.76 14.55
C LEU A 444 12.78 -34.64 13.53
N HIS A 445 13.46 -34.70 12.38
CA HIS A 445 13.23 -33.77 11.28
C HIS A 445 11.78 -33.82 10.79
N ASP A 446 11.23 -35.01 10.54
CA ASP A 446 9.85 -35.16 10.05
C ASP A 446 8.83 -34.61 11.06
N LEU A 447 9.04 -34.88 12.35
CA LEU A 447 8.22 -34.31 13.42
C LEU A 447 8.32 -32.77 13.46
N LYS A 448 9.55 -32.22 13.36
CA LYS A 448 9.76 -30.76 13.37
C LYS A 448 9.25 -30.08 12.11
N HIS A 449 9.32 -30.76 10.97
CA HIS A 449 8.77 -30.27 9.72
C HIS A 449 7.23 -30.21 9.80
N ALA A 450 6.59 -31.23 10.38
CA ALA A 450 5.15 -31.21 10.62
C ALA A 450 4.74 -30.07 11.59
N ASP A 451 5.50 -29.87 12.67
CA ASP A 451 5.29 -28.74 13.58
C ASP A 451 5.46 -27.38 12.87
N TYR A 452 6.50 -27.24 12.05
CA TYR A 452 6.78 -26.03 11.28
C TYR A 452 5.66 -25.71 10.30
N MET A 453 5.17 -26.71 9.56
CA MET A 453 4.03 -26.55 8.64
C MET A 453 2.77 -26.12 9.38
N ARG A 454 2.48 -26.71 10.55
CA ARG A 454 1.33 -26.29 11.37
C ARG A 454 1.43 -24.82 11.80
N VAL A 455 2.60 -24.38 12.27
CA VAL A 455 2.80 -22.98 12.68
C VAL A 455 2.74 -22.03 11.48
N GLN A 456 3.25 -22.45 10.33
CA GLN A 456 3.16 -21.67 9.10
C GLN A 456 1.70 -21.51 8.66
N ASP A 457 0.89 -22.58 8.72
CA ASP A 457 -0.54 -22.53 8.40
C ASP A 457 -1.30 -21.57 9.35
N GLU A 458 -0.96 -21.60 10.65
CA GLU A 458 -1.51 -20.66 11.65
C GLU A 458 -1.12 -19.20 11.32
N LEU A 459 0.13 -18.94 10.94
CA LEU A 459 0.62 -17.62 10.55
C LEU A 459 -0.05 -17.12 9.26
N ASP A 460 -0.16 -17.98 8.27
CA ASP A 460 -0.79 -17.69 6.98
C ASP A 460 -2.28 -17.38 7.16
N SER A 461 -2.96 -18.06 8.09
CA SER A 461 -4.33 -17.74 8.45
C SER A 461 -4.47 -16.34 9.04
N ILE A 462 -3.55 -15.94 9.93
CA ILE A 462 -3.54 -14.58 10.53
C ILE A 462 -3.25 -13.53 9.45
N GLN A 463 -2.33 -13.81 8.54
CA GLN A 463 -2.00 -12.91 7.43
C GLN A 463 -3.15 -12.76 6.43
N LYS A 464 -3.89 -13.85 6.14
CA LYS A 464 -5.08 -13.79 5.29
C LYS A 464 -6.21 -12.97 5.92
N GLU A 465 -6.38 -13.04 7.25
CA GLU A 465 -7.41 -12.28 7.95
C GLU A 465 -7.08 -10.80 8.07
N HIS A 466 -5.89 -10.47 8.57
CA HIS A 466 -5.54 -9.08 8.88
C HIS A 466 -4.82 -8.35 7.74
N GLY A 467 -4.32 -9.06 6.74
CA GLY A 467 -3.51 -8.49 5.68
C GLY A 467 -2.08 -8.13 6.10
N GLU A 468 -1.23 -7.91 5.10
CA GLU A 468 0.19 -7.69 5.29
C GLU A 468 0.51 -6.29 5.86
N ASN A 469 -0.25 -5.26 5.45
CA ASN A 469 0.00 -3.90 5.93
C ASN A 469 -0.32 -3.77 7.42
N TYR A 470 -1.37 -4.45 7.88
CA TYR A 470 -1.70 -4.48 9.31
C TYR A 470 -0.60 -5.18 10.10
N LEU A 471 -0.19 -6.39 9.69
CA LEU A 471 0.83 -7.16 10.41
C LEU A 471 2.19 -6.47 10.49
N LYS A 472 2.61 -5.83 9.40
CA LYS A 472 3.80 -4.96 9.40
C LYS A 472 3.58 -3.71 10.24
N GLY A 473 2.38 -3.14 10.18
CA GLY A 473 1.99 -1.91 10.85
C GLY A 473 1.82 -2.01 12.36
N ILE A 474 1.66 -3.21 12.93
CA ILE A 474 1.56 -3.43 14.39
C ILE A 474 2.90 -3.80 15.05
N GLN A 475 3.99 -3.91 14.29
CA GLN A 475 5.29 -4.27 14.86
C GLN A 475 5.79 -3.20 15.85
N PRO A 476 6.27 -3.60 17.05
CA PRO A 476 6.79 -2.66 18.03
C PRO A 476 8.10 -2.03 17.55
N VAL A 477 8.28 -0.73 17.83
CA VAL A 477 9.51 0.01 17.51
C VAL A 477 10.07 0.80 18.69
N PHE A 478 9.31 0.88 19.79
CA PHE A 478 9.72 1.61 20.98
C PHE A 478 10.90 0.92 21.67
N ASP A 479 11.90 1.71 22.02
CA ASP A 479 13.09 1.29 22.73
C ASP A 479 13.58 2.45 23.62
N PRO A 480 13.59 2.28 24.96
CA PRO A 480 14.09 3.31 25.88
C PRO A 480 15.50 3.80 25.56
N LEU A 481 16.37 2.94 25.03
CA LEU A 481 17.77 3.28 24.71
C LEU A 481 17.88 4.21 23.49
N LYS A 482 16.81 4.35 22.71
CA LYS A 482 16.74 5.28 21.56
C LYS A 482 16.16 6.64 21.94
N ALA A 483 15.77 6.86 23.21
CA ALA A 483 15.31 8.15 23.68
C ALA A 483 16.40 9.21 23.53
N ARG A 484 16.05 10.36 22.94
CA ARG A 484 16.95 11.51 22.80
C ARG A 484 16.42 12.65 23.65
N HIS A 485 17.27 13.14 24.55
CA HIS A 485 16.94 14.22 25.47
C HIS A 485 17.65 15.51 25.04
N PHE A 486 16.88 16.58 24.91
CA PHE A 486 17.39 17.92 24.66
C PHE A 486 16.96 18.83 25.82
N ASP A 487 17.93 19.30 26.59
CA ASP A 487 17.75 20.12 27.80
C ASP A 487 18.78 21.26 27.93
N SER A 488 19.64 21.43 26.92
CA SER A 488 20.78 22.35 26.93
C SER A 488 20.45 23.78 26.49
N ALA A 489 19.27 24.31 26.87
CA ALA A 489 18.82 25.67 26.54
C ALA A 489 19.84 26.76 26.94
N TRP A 490 20.61 26.52 28.01
CA TRP A 490 21.68 27.41 28.48
C TRP A 490 22.81 27.63 27.47
N ASN A 491 23.05 26.66 26.57
CA ASN A 491 24.05 26.79 25.51
C ASN A 491 23.45 27.50 24.29
N TRP A 492 22.27 27.07 23.86
CA TRP A 492 21.62 27.59 22.66
C TRP A 492 21.31 29.08 22.76
N VAL A 493 20.99 29.59 23.96
CA VAL A 493 20.78 31.03 24.14
C VAL A 493 22.04 31.86 23.85
N ARG A 494 23.24 31.36 24.19
CA ARG A 494 24.50 32.07 23.92
C ARG A 494 24.76 32.13 22.42
N GLN A 495 24.49 31.03 21.72
CA GLN A 495 24.57 30.97 20.27
C GLN A 495 23.57 31.95 19.63
N THR A 496 22.27 31.87 19.99
CA THR A 496 21.23 32.74 19.43
C THR A 496 21.52 34.22 19.68
N ALA A 497 21.99 34.58 20.87
CA ALA A 497 22.38 35.96 21.19
C ALA A 497 23.56 36.44 20.32
N LEU A 498 24.56 35.59 20.11
CA LEU A 498 25.73 35.93 19.30
C LEU A 498 25.41 36.00 17.79
N GLU A 499 24.61 35.07 17.29
CA GLU A 499 24.12 35.07 15.90
C GLU A 499 23.33 36.35 15.62
N MET A 500 22.39 36.71 16.50
CA MET A 500 21.62 37.94 16.36
C MET A 500 22.51 39.19 16.41
N PHE A 501 23.50 39.21 17.31
CA PHE A 501 24.46 40.31 17.40
C PHE A 501 25.23 40.52 16.08
N PHE A 502 25.74 39.44 15.48
CA PHE A 502 26.44 39.52 14.19
C PHE A 502 25.52 39.76 13.00
N ASP A 503 24.29 39.24 13.02
CA ASP A 503 23.30 39.51 11.96
C ASP A 503 22.96 41.01 11.88
N ILE A 504 22.93 41.72 13.02
CA ILE A 504 22.79 43.19 13.05
C ILE A 504 24.04 43.87 12.47
N ILE A 505 25.24 43.45 12.87
CA ILE A 505 26.50 44.04 12.37
C ILE A 505 26.65 43.85 10.86
N TYR A 506 26.37 42.64 10.35
CA TYR A 506 26.45 42.35 8.92
C TYR A 506 25.27 42.92 8.12
N GLY A 507 24.26 43.49 8.79
CA GLY A 507 23.10 44.11 8.16
C GLY A 507 22.14 43.11 7.53
N ARG A 508 22.15 41.85 7.99
CA ARG A 508 21.15 40.83 7.62
C ARG A 508 19.82 41.11 8.30
N LEU A 509 19.86 41.71 9.48
CA LEU A 509 18.69 42.14 10.25
C LEU A 509 18.63 43.68 10.33
N LYS A 510 17.48 44.27 9.98
CA LYS A 510 17.19 45.70 10.13
C LYS A 510 16.20 45.92 11.28
N THR A 511 16.22 47.08 11.93
CA THR A 511 15.44 47.44 13.14
C THR A 511 13.93 47.22 13.09
N VAL A 512 13.34 46.94 11.93
CA VAL A 512 11.87 46.89 11.73
C VAL A 512 11.34 45.45 11.55
N ASP A 513 12.15 44.43 11.84
CA ASP A 513 11.78 43.04 11.59
C ASP A 513 11.15 42.35 12.82
N ARG A 514 9.97 41.74 12.68
CA ARG A 514 9.32 40.98 13.77
C ARG A 514 10.09 39.72 14.13
N ASP A 515 10.93 39.22 13.23
CA ASP A 515 11.84 38.10 13.50
C ASP A 515 12.83 38.46 14.62
N ILE A 516 13.22 39.74 14.73
CA ILE A 516 14.05 40.23 15.83
C ILE A 516 13.25 40.17 17.14
N THR A 517 11.99 40.60 17.14
CA THR A 517 11.13 40.53 18.32
C THR A 517 10.95 39.09 18.80
N ALA A 518 10.72 38.15 17.87
CA ALA A 518 10.63 36.72 18.19
C ALA A 518 11.95 36.20 18.81
N LYS A 519 13.10 36.50 18.20
CA LYS A 519 14.42 36.14 18.74
C LYS A 519 14.69 36.76 20.11
N CYS A 520 14.27 38.00 20.35
CA CYS A 520 14.40 38.66 21.64
C CYS A 520 13.58 37.96 22.72
N LEU A 521 12.34 37.57 22.43
CA LEU A 521 11.51 36.79 23.35
C LEU A 521 12.16 35.45 23.70
N VAL A 522 12.73 34.75 22.71
CA VAL A 522 13.48 33.50 22.94
C VAL A 522 14.67 33.72 23.87
N ILE A 523 15.46 34.79 23.66
CA ILE A 523 16.62 35.11 24.50
C ILE A 523 16.16 35.45 25.94
N MET A 524 15.09 36.24 26.08
CA MET A 524 14.50 36.57 27.38
C MET A 524 13.98 35.33 28.11
N ASN A 525 13.28 34.43 27.42
CA ASN A 525 12.79 33.15 27.97
C ASN A 525 13.90 32.20 28.43
N ARG A 526 15.15 32.45 28.01
CA ARG A 526 16.34 31.68 28.39
C ARG A 526 17.29 32.47 29.29
N ALA A 527 16.89 33.65 29.75
CA ALA A 527 17.74 34.53 30.54
C ALA A 527 18.20 33.86 31.84
N ASN A 528 19.52 33.91 32.05
CA ASN A 528 20.19 33.47 33.26
C ASN A 528 21.37 34.42 33.55
N PRO A 529 21.93 34.42 34.78
CA PRO A 529 23.04 35.31 35.14
C PRO A 529 24.25 35.19 34.19
N ALA A 530 24.63 33.96 33.81
CA ALA A 530 25.77 33.73 32.92
C ALA A 530 25.57 34.30 31.50
N LEU A 531 24.33 34.37 31.01
CA LEU A 531 24.00 35.01 29.74
C LEU A 531 24.14 36.53 29.83
N ILE A 532 23.75 37.13 30.95
CA ILE A 532 23.89 38.58 31.15
C ILE A 532 25.37 38.96 31.09
N ASP A 533 26.22 38.23 31.82
CA ASP A 533 27.68 38.46 31.80
C ASP A 533 28.25 38.27 30.39
N TYR A 534 27.79 37.23 29.68
CA TYR A 534 28.18 36.94 28.31
C TYR A 534 27.80 38.10 27.36
N MET A 535 26.56 38.56 27.39
CA MET A 535 26.09 39.67 26.55
C MET A 535 26.79 40.99 26.90
N GLN A 536 26.97 41.29 28.20
CA GLN A 536 27.66 42.48 28.67
C GLN A 536 29.10 42.54 28.14
N TYR A 537 29.83 41.41 28.19
CA TYR A 537 31.20 41.33 27.66
C TYR A 537 31.28 41.74 26.18
N TYR A 538 30.42 41.18 25.32
CA TYR A 538 30.44 41.52 23.89
C TYR A 538 30.08 42.99 23.65
N LEU A 539 29.10 43.53 24.37
CA LEU A 539 28.66 44.93 24.22
C LEU A 539 29.75 45.91 24.68
N ASP A 540 30.45 45.62 25.76
CA ASP A 540 31.54 46.45 26.28
C ASP A 540 32.71 46.53 25.29
N HIS A 541 33.04 45.39 24.66
CA HIS A 541 34.14 45.29 23.67
C HIS A 541 33.72 45.68 22.24
N THR A 542 32.49 46.15 22.05
CA THR A 542 32.01 46.64 20.76
C THR A 542 32.32 48.13 20.59
N ASP A 543 33.12 48.43 19.58
CA ASP A 543 33.50 49.80 19.22
C ASP A 543 32.46 50.43 18.27
N ALA A 544 31.71 51.40 18.79
CA ALA A 544 30.67 52.11 18.05
C ALA A 544 31.21 53.04 16.96
N SER A 545 32.53 53.33 16.95
CA SER A 545 33.15 54.17 15.92
C SER A 545 33.35 53.45 14.58
N LYS A 546 33.30 52.11 14.57
CA LYS A 546 33.49 51.27 13.38
C LYS A 546 32.36 51.35 12.34
N GLY A 547 31.24 51.98 12.68
CA GLY A 547 30.15 52.24 11.74
C GLY A 547 28.77 52.26 12.41
N GLU A 548 27.76 52.73 11.67
CA GLU A 548 26.37 52.84 12.13
C GLU A 548 25.81 51.50 12.62
N ARG A 549 26.17 50.38 11.98
CA ARG A 549 25.71 49.04 12.35
C ARG A 549 26.28 48.55 13.69
N TYR A 550 27.52 48.93 14.02
CA TYR A 550 28.13 48.61 15.32
C TYR A 550 27.48 49.44 16.43
N ARG A 551 27.17 50.71 16.16
CA ARG A 551 26.39 51.55 17.09
C ARG A 551 25.01 50.96 17.33
N LEU A 552 24.30 50.58 16.27
CA LEU A 552 23.00 49.94 16.35
C LEU A 552 23.04 48.65 17.17
N ALA A 553 24.01 47.77 16.92
CA ALA A 553 24.18 46.53 17.68
C ALA A 553 24.41 46.79 19.18
N LYS A 554 25.17 47.84 19.52
CA LYS A 554 25.45 48.23 20.91
C LYS A 554 24.22 48.81 21.60
N GLU A 555 23.50 49.74 20.97
CA GLU A 555 22.28 50.35 21.52
C GLU A 555 21.16 49.32 21.69
N PHE A 556 20.89 48.54 20.65
CA PHE A 556 19.87 47.50 20.69
C PHE A 556 20.22 46.39 21.69
N GLY A 557 21.48 45.95 21.70
CA GLY A 557 21.96 44.95 22.65
C GLY A 557 21.86 45.42 24.10
N GLN A 558 22.12 46.69 24.39
CA GLN A 558 21.97 47.25 25.73
C GLN A 558 20.50 47.26 26.19
N MET A 559 19.57 47.58 25.28
CA MET A 559 18.13 47.51 25.56
C MET A 559 17.70 46.07 25.85
N LEU A 560 18.13 45.10 25.03
CA LEU A 560 17.84 43.69 25.27
C LEU A 560 18.45 43.18 26.58
N LEU A 561 19.67 43.62 26.92
CA LEU A 561 20.33 43.25 28.17
C LEU A 561 19.53 43.74 29.39
N SER A 562 18.96 44.94 29.33
CA SER A 562 18.06 45.45 30.37
C SER A 562 16.82 44.55 30.53
N ASN A 563 16.17 44.21 29.41
CA ASN A 563 15.01 43.32 29.42
C ASN A 563 15.37 41.91 29.94
N CYS A 564 16.54 41.38 29.61
CA CYS A 564 17.03 40.12 30.12
C CYS A 564 17.28 40.17 31.63
N ARG A 565 17.80 41.28 32.18
CA ARG A 565 17.97 41.47 33.63
C ARG A 565 16.63 41.41 34.36
N GLU A 566 15.60 42.04 33.81
CA GLU A 566 14.23 41.99 34.36
C GLU A 566 13.60 40.59 34.22
N ALA A 567 13.92 39.85 33.16
CA ALA A 567 13.42 38.49 32.93
C ALA A 567 14.14 37.40 33.75
N VAL A 568 15.26 37.71 34.41
CA VAL A 568 15.89 36.73 35.31
C VAL A 568 14.99 36.49 36.52
N GLY A 569 14.71 35.21 36.79
CA GLY A 569 13.82 34.81 37.89
C GLY A 569 12.33 34.79 37.53
N THR A 570 11.90 35.26 36.35
CA THR A 570 10.52 35.10 35.89
C THR A 570 10.35 33.80 35.10
N ALA A 571 9.14 33.22 35.11
CA ALA A 571 8.83 32.01 34.35
C ALA A 571 8.84 32.31 32.84
N PRO A 572 9.32 31.39 31.99
CA PRO A 572 9.29 31.58 30.54
C PRO A 572 7.85 31.63 30.01
N LEU A 573 7.63 32.44 28.99
CA LEU A 573 6.32 32.73 28.43
C LEU A 573 6.25 32.35 26.94
N TYR A 574 5.25 31.56 26.58
CA TYR A 574 4.79 31.44 25.21
C TYR A 574 4.04 32.70 24.80
N ARG A 575 4.55 33.38 23.78
CA ARG A 575 3.89 34.49 23.11
C ARG A 575 4.23 34.46 21.63
N ASP A 576 3.22 34.25 20.81
CA ASP A 576 3.37 34.26 19.36
C ASP A 576 3.21 35.68 18.81
N VAL A 577 4.23 36.13 18.09
CA VAL A 577 4.34 37.46 17.49
C VAL A 577 4.28 37.41 15.95
N THR A 578 4.02 36.24 15.37
CA THR A 578 3.89 36.07 13.92
C THR A 578 2.72 36.90 13.36
N PHE A 579 2.77 37.19 12.06
CA PHE A 579 1.66 37.84 11.37
C PHE A 579 0.60 36.81 11.02
N PRO A 580 -0.67 37.01 11.43
CA PRO A 580 -1.75 36.18 10.92
C PRO A 580 -1.87 36.32 9.41
N THR A 581 -1.74 35.20 8.70
CA THR A 581 -1.84 35.15 7.23
C THR A 581 -3.19 34.61 6.78
N ALA A 582 -3.55 34.88 5.54
CA ALA A 582 -4.74 34.40 4.84
C ALA A 582 -4.36 33.80 3.47
N PRO A 583 -5.12 32.83 2.95
CA PRO A 583 -4.83 32.17 1.70
C PRO A 583 -5.16 33.11 0.53
N LYS A 584 -4.23 33.27 -0.40
CA LYS A 584 -4.44 34.00 -1.64
C LYS A 584 -4.14 33.11 -2.82
N THR A 585 -5.20 32.66 -3.48
CA THR A 585 -5.10 31.97 -4.77
C THR A 585 -5.27 32.98 -5.90
N THR A 586 -4.28 33.04 -6.80
CA THR A 586 -4.32 33.81 -8.03
C THR A 586 -4.18 32.88 -9.23
N VAL A 587 -5.03 33.06 -10.23
CA VAL A 587 -4.87 32.38 -11.52
C VAL A 587 -4.18 33.38 -12.44
N THR A 588 -2.95 33.07 -12.86
CA THR A 588 -2.18 33.95 -13.73
C THR A 588 -2.83 34.04 -15.11
N LEU A 589 -2.46 35.04 -15.91
CA LEU A 589 -2.91 35.16 -17.30
C LEU A 589 -2.54 33.93 -18.15
N LYS A 590 -1.52 33.17 -17.74
CA LYS A 590 -1.08 31.90 -18.35
C LYS A 590 -1.90 30.68 -17.90
N GLY A 591 -2.88 30.87 -17.00
CA GLY A 591 -3.70 29.80 -16.43
C GLY A 591 -3.03 29.02 -15.29
N GLU A 592 -1.88 29.49 -14.78
CA GLU A 592 -1.20 28.86 -13.64
C GLU A 592 -1.88 29.28 -12.34
N ILE A 593 -2.13 28.33 -11.44
CA ILE A 593 -2.74 28.61 -10.14
C ILE A 593 -1.63 28.79 -9.12
N VAL A 594 -1.43 30.03 -8.67
CA VAL A 594 -0.42 30.40 -7.68
C VAL A 594 -1.12 30.61 -6.33
N TYR A 595 -0.67 29.85 -5.33
CA TYR A 595 -1.11 29.97 -3.95
C TYR A 595 -0.05 30.68 -3.12
N GLU A 596 -0.46 31.73 -2.40
CA GLU A 596 0.40 32.50 -1.51
C GLU A 596 -0.27 32.69 -0.16
N GLU A 597 0.52 32.60 0.90
CA GLU A 597 0.13 33.03 2.25
C GLU A 597 0.42 34.53 2.37
N VAL A 598 -0.63 35.36 2.46
CA VAL A 598 -0.48 36.81 2.55
C VAL A 598 -0.95 37.34 3.89
N ASN A 599 -0.37 38.45 4.37
CA ASN A 599 -0.80 39.08 5.61
C ASN A 599 -2.29 39.44 5.56
N ARG A 600 -3.03 39.06 6.60
CA ARG A 600 -4.47 39.28 6.67
C ARG A 600 -4.78 40.77 6.84
N VAL A 601 -5.69 41.28 6.02
CA VAL A 601 -6.08 42.71 6.05
C VAL A 601 -6.79 43.03 7.37
N GLY A 602 -6.31 44.04 8.08
CA GLY A 602 -6.90 44.49 9.36
C GLY A 602 -6.50 43.66 10.59
N VAL A 603 -5.76 42.56 10.42
CA VAL A 603 -5.39 41.64 11.51
C VAL A 603 -3.87 41.52 11.58
N SER A 604 -3.24 42.44 12.31
CA SER A 604 -1.78 42.53 12.37
C SER A 604 -1.12 41.72 13.49
N ARG A 605 -1.90 41.17 14.43
CA ARG A 605 -1.41 40.44 15.63
C ARG A 605 -2.51 39.56 16.21
N LEU A 606 -2.13 38.59 17.05
CA LEU A 606 -3.06 37.63 17.62
C LEU A 606 -4.16 38.27 18.47
N GLU A 607 -3.92 39.40 19.12
CA GLU A 607 -4.97 40.11 19.87
C GLU A 607 -6.14 40.53 18.94
N ARG A 608 -5.82 40.99 17.73
CA ARG A 608 -6.82 41.33 16.70
C ARG A 608 -7.46 40.10 16.09
N TYR A 609 -6.70 39.00 16.00
CA TYR A 609 -7.22 37.71 15.56
C TYR A 609 -8.30 37.19 16.52
N VAL A 610 -8.06 37.23 17.84
CA VAL A 610 -9.04 36.82 18.85
C VAL A 610 -10.30 37.70 18.78
N ALA A 611 -10.13 39.02 18.60
CA ALA A 611 -11.26 39.94 18.41
C ALA A 611 -12.09 39.61 17.15
N GLU A 612 -11.44 39.21 16.05
CA GLU A 612 -12.13 38.75 14.84
C GLU A 612 -12.89 37.44 15.09
N MET A 613 -12.29 36.48 15.80
CA MET A 613 -12.94 35.22 16.16
C MET A 613 -14.18 35.44 17.04
N ALA A 614 -14.12 36.43 17.93
CA ALA A 614 -15.23 36.84 18.79
C ALA A 614 -16.38 37.52 18.02
N ALA A 615 -16.07 38.26 16.95
CA ALA A 615 -17.06 39.00 16.17
C ALA A 615 -18.03 38.09 15.37
N GLY A 616 -17.60 36.86 15.03
CA GLY A 616 -18.38 35.91 14.25
C GLY A 616 -18.57 36.32 12.78
N SER A 617 -19.32 35.53 12.00
CA SER A 617 -19.61 35.82 10.58
C SER A 617 -21.10 36.06 10.33
N LYS A 618 -21.47 36.53 9.14
CA LYS A 618 -22.89 36.70 8.75
C LYS A 618 -23.62 35.35 8.60
N ILE A 619 -22.90 34.24 8.44
CA ILE A 619 -23.47 32.89 8.30
C ILE A 619 -23.70 32.22 9.66
N THR A 620 -22.97 32.61 10.71
CA THR A 620 -23.16 32.06 12.06
C THR A 620 -24.36 32.65 12.81
N ALA A 621 -25.26 33.34 12.10
CA ALA A 621 -26.55 33.78 12.64
C ALA A 621 -27.50 32.58 12.72
N GLU A 622 -27.54 31.90 13.87
CA GLU A 622 -28.62 30.97 14.17
C GLU A 622 -29.92 31.74 14.48
N MET A 623 -31.04 31.04 14.22
CA MET A 623 -32.42 31.53 14.33
C MET A 623 -32.65 32.42 15.56
N ASN A 624 -33.19 33.60 15.29
CA ASN A 624 -33.57 34.62 16.27
C ASN A 624 -34.24 33.96 17.50
N LEU A 625 -33.51 33.92 18.63
CA LEU A 625 -33.90 33.28 19.88
C LEU A 625 -35.24 33.81 20.40
N ASP A 626 -35.55 35.07 20.12
CA ASP A 626 -36.83 35.69 20.47
C ASP A 626 -38.00 35.06 19.67
N LYS A 627 -37.79 34.74 18.38
CA LYS A 627 -38.79 34.05 17.56
C LYS A 627 -39.00 32.60 17.99
N VAL A 628 -37.95 31.92 18.45
CA VAL A 628 -38.06 30.55 18.98
C VAL A 628 -38.80 30.55 20.32
N GLN A 629 -38.51 31.52 21.19
CA GLN A 629 -39.20 31.70 22.47
C GLN A 629 -40.69 32.06 22.25
N GLU A 630 -41.00 32.88 21.26
CA GLU A 630 -42.36 33.24 20.86
C GLU A 630 -43.10 32.04 20.22
N SER A 631 -42.43 31.25 19.37
CA SER A 631 -42.99 30.04 18.75
C SER A 631 -43.26 28.94 19.78
N ILE A 632 -42.38 28.76 20.77
CA ILE A 632 -42.57 27.81 21.88
C ILE A 632 -43.69 28.29 22.82
N GLN A 633 -43.80 29.61 23.07
CA GLN A 633 -44.94 30.17 23.80
C GLN A 633 -46.27 29.96 23.06
N ASN A 634 -46.28 30.09 21.73
CA ASN A 634 -47.44 29.82 20.90
C ASN A 634 -47.80 28.32 20.89
N LEU A 635 -46.81 27.44 20.84
CA LEU A 635 -46.96 25.99 21.01
C LEU A 635 -47.54 25.64 22.39
N TYR A 636 -47.05 26.28 23.47
CA TYR A 636 -47.58 26.09 24.82
C TYR A 636 -49.04 26.56 24.95
N LYS A 637 -49.39 27.70 24.32
CA LYS A 637 -50.78 28.19 24.24
C LYS A 637 -51.68 27.22 23.46
N LEU A 638 -51.17 26.65 22.35
CA LEU A 638 -51.90 25.70 21.51
C LEU A 638 -52.13 24.35 22.22
N VAL A 639 -51.11 23.83 22.90
CA VAL A 639 -51.17 22.60 23.72
C VAL A 639 -52.12 22.78 24.91
N LYS A 640 -52.18 23.97 25.50
CA LYS A 640 -53.14 24.31 26.56
C LYS A 640 -54.59 24.44 26.06
N SER A 641 -54.78 24.67 24.76
CA SER A 641 -56.10 24.79 24.13
C SER A 641 -56.72 23.46 23.68
N GLN A 642 -55.98 22.34 23.73
CA GLN A 642 -56.50 21.01 23.41
C GLN A 642 -57.10 20.31 24.66
N PRO A 643 -58.32 19.73 24.61
CA PRO A 643 -59.03 19.25 25.80
C PRO A 643 -58.53 17.91 26.39
N THR A 644 -57.56 17.23 25.77
CA THR A 644 -57.28 15.80 26.01
C THR A 644 -55.94 15.47 26.67
N ILE A 645 -55.18 16.46 27.16
CA ILE A 645 -53.84 16.21 27.72
C ILE A 645 -53.91 16.05 29.26
N ALA A 646 -53.41 14.92 29.77
CA ALA A 646 -53.39 14.60 31.19
C ALA A 646 -52.53 15.58 32.00
N LYS A 647 -52.95 15.92 33.23
CA LYS A 647 -52.26 16.89 34.12
C LYS A 647 -50.79 16.53 34.41
N SER A 648 -50.43 15.24 34.40
CA SER A 648 -49.05 14.76 34.60
C SER A 648 -48.14 15.09 33.41
N GLN A 649 -48.64 14.99 32.17
CA GLN A 649 -47.90 15.36 30.96
C GLN A 649 -47.67 16.88 30.89
N MET A 650 -48.64 17.68 31.34
CA MET A 650 -48.50 19.13 31.46
C MET A 650 -47.42 19.56 32.47
N ALA A 651 -47.22 18.81 33.56
CA ALA A 651 -46.17 19.08 34.54
C ALA A 651 -44.77 18.75 33.98
N ALA A 652 -44.63 17.64 33.24
CA ALA A 652 -43.38 17.27 32.57
C ALA A 652 -42.98 18.28 31.47
N ILE A 653 -43.94 18.73 30.65
CA ILE A 653 -43.72 19.77 29.64
C ILE A 653 -43.32 21.10 30.30
N ARG A 654 -43.92 21.45 31.43
CA ARG A 654 -43.59 22.68 32.18
C ARG A 654 -42.19 22.60 32.82
N SER A 655 -41.74 21.42 33.26
CA SER A 655 -40.37 21.21 33.74
C SER A 655 -39.33 21.33 32.62
N LEU A 656 -39.58 20.69 31.48
CA LEU A 656 -38.74 20.80 30.27
C LEU A 656 -38.67 22.24 29.76
N TYR A 657 -39.80 22.96 29.74
CA TYR A 657 -39.85 24.39 29.42
C TYR A 657 -39.03 25.22 30.43
N GLY A 658 -39.14 24.94 31.73
CA GLY A 658 -38.40 25.65 32.78
C GLY A 658 -36.89 25.44 32.70
N GLU A 659 -36.43 24.25 32.31
CA GLU A 659 -35.02 23.93 32.12
C GLU A 659 -34.45 24.55 30.85
N VAL A 660 -35.21 24.52 29.75
CA VAL A 660 -34.83 25.15 28.47
C VAL A 660 -34.76 26.67 28.63
N VAL A 661 -35.74 27.31 29.28
CA VAL A 661 -35.76 28.76 29.53
C VAL A 661 -34.66 29.19 30.51
N LYS A 662 -34.37 28.40 31.56
CA LYS A 662 -33.20 28.64 32.44
C LYS A 662 -31.87 28.44 31.72
N GLY A 663 -31.83 27.56 30.72
CA GLY A 663 -30.68 27.36 29.85
C GLY A 663 -30.41 28.53 28.90
N LEU A 664 -31.44 29.31 28.58
CA LEU A 664 -31.46 30.35 27.55
C LEU A 664 -31.54 31.80 28.06
N SER A 665 -31.88 32.04 29.34
CA SER A 665 -31.96 33.40 29.91
C SER A 665 -30.56 34.03 30.11
N PRO A 666 -30.36 35.30 29.69
CA PRO A 666 -29.28 36.13 30.21
C PRO A 666 -29.57 36.42 31.69
N HIS A 667 -28.63 36.11 32.58
CA HIS A 667 -28.76 36.48 33.99
C HIS A 667 -28.27 37.92 34.16
N GLU A 668 -29.18 38.84 34.48
CA GLU A 668 -28.87 40.22 34.81
C GLU A 668 -27.86 40.30 35.97
N ARG A 669 -26.78 41.07 35.76
CA ARG A 669 -25.73 41.30 36.76
C ARG A 669 -26.23 42.30 37.82
N ASN A 670 -26.69 41.82 38.96
CA ASN A 670 -26.71 42.62 40.19
C ASN A 670 -25.41 42.39 40.98
N ARG A 671 -24.50 43.38 40.98
CA ARG A 671 -23.30 43.40 41.82
C ARG A 671 -23.58 44.21 43.09
N ALA A 672 -23.85 43.53 44.20
CA ALA A 672 -23.61 44.09 45.53
C ALA A 672 -22.17 43.76 45.95
N ALA A 673 -21.42 44.79 46.35
CA ALA A 673 -20.04 44.69 46.82
C ALA A 673 -19.97 43.96 48.17
N ASN A 674 -18.98 43.07 48.35
CA ASN A 674 -18.48 42.70 49.67
C ASN A 674 -16.99 42.31 49.58
N GLY A 675 -16.24 42.76 50.58
CA GLY A 675 -14.79 42.99 50.61
C GLY A 675 -13.84 41.77 50.61
N PRO A 676 -12.54 42.00 50.87
CA PRO A 676 -11.48 41.11 50.43
C PRO A 676 -11.29 39.94 51.41
N ARG A 677 -11.40 38.71 50.90
CA ARG A 677 -10.89 37.50 51.57
C ARG A 677 -9.61 37.05 50.88
N SER A 678 -8.52 36.96 51.65
CA SER A 678 -7.25 36.36 51.24
C SER A 678 -7.45 34.89 50.83
N ARG A 679 -6.88 34.48 49.69
CA ARG A 679 -7.08 33.14 49.06
C ARG A 679 -5.77 32.55 48.52
N ARG A 680 -5.76 31.20 48.46
CA ARG A 680 -4.61 30.31 48.19
C ARG A 680 -3.94 30.47 46.81
N PRO A 681 -2.62 30.19 46.69
CA PRO A 681 -1.84 30.36 45.46
C PRO A 681 -2.26 29.49 44.27
N SER A 682 -2.86 28.31 44.49
CA SER A 682 -3.19 27.34 43.43
C SER A 682 -4.37 27.71 42.52
N SER A 683 -4.85 28.96 42.59
CA SER A 683 -6.04 29.45 41.88
C SER A 683 -5.79 30.67 40.99
N GLN A 684 -4.52 31.03 40.75
CA GLN A 684 -4.15 32.14 39.87
C GLN A 684 -4.63 31.96 38.40
N PHE A 685 -5.00 30.76 37.98
CA PHE A 685 -5.48 30.47 36.62
C PHE A 685 -6.95 30.82 36.32
N LEU A 686 -7.78 31.20 37.31
CA LEU A 686 -9.23 31.23 37.12
C LEU A 686 -9.87 32.61 36.92
N ARG A 687 -9.09 33.70 36.88
CA ARG A 687 -9.58 34.99 36.35
C ARG A 687 -8.46 35.78 35.68
N PRO A 688 -8.71 36.34 34.48
CA PRO A 688 -7.78 37.25 33.84
C PRO A 688 -7.44 38.43 34.74
N VAL A 689 -6.16 38.78 34.81
CA VAL A 689 -5.70 40.00 35.48
C VAL A 689 -5.96 41.17 34.53
N GLN A 690 -7.07 41.88 34.73
CA GLN A 690 -7.40 43.15 34.06
C GLN A 690 -7.45 43.09 32.51
N VAL A 691 -8.38 42.33 31.94
CA VAL A 691 -8.75 42.47 30.51
C VAL A 691 -10.16 43.04 30.44
N GLU A 692 -10.39 44.06 29.60
CA GLU A 692 -11.76 44.48 29.26
C GLU A 692 -12.48 43.27 28.66
N PRO A 693 -13.72 42.93 29.10
CA PRO A 693 -14.40 41.74 28.64
C PRO A 693 -14.53 41.74 27.11
N THR A 694 -14.19 40.63 26.46
CA THR A 694 -14.32 40.49 25.00
C THR A 694 -15.80 40.67 24.63
N ALA A 695 -16.12 41.73 23.89
CA ALA A 695 -17.49 42.06 23.53
C ALA A 695 -18.04 41.03 22.52
N LEU A 696 -18.97 40.20 22.97
CA LEU A 696 -19.71 39.28 22.11
C LEU A 696 -20.93 39.97 21.49
N SER A 697 -21.12 39.81 20.19
CA SER A 697 -22.37 40.20 19.52
C SER A 697 -23.49 39.26 19.94
N GLY A 698 -24.58 39.79 20.51
CA GLY A 698 -25.73 38.99 20.98
C GLY A 698 -26.39 38.13 19.90
N ASP A 699 -26.31 38.58 18.64
CA ASP A 699 -27.01 37.97 17.50
C ASP A 699 -26.17 36.93 16.72
N LYS A 700 -24.91 36.65 17.11
CA LYS A 700 -23.99 35.82 16.33
C LYS A 700 -23.20 34.85 17.20
N THR A 701 -23.03 33.62 16.71
CA THR A 701 -22.12 32.66 17.34
C THR A 701 -20.67 32.97 16.95
N PRO A 702 -19.74 33.10 17.92
CA PRO A 702 -18.31 33.25 17.66
C PRO A 702 -17.73 32.07 16.88
N LEU A 703 -16.71 32.32 16.07
CA LEU A 703 -16.07 31.26 15.29
C LEU A 703 -15.35 30.25 16.19
N LEU A 704 -14.73 30.73 17.27
CA LEU A 704 -14.20 29.91 18.36
C LEU A 704 -15.17 29.96 19.53
N HIS A 705 -15.75 28.81 19.88
CA HIS A 705 -16.71 28.73 20.98
C HIS A 705 -16.62 27.42 21.73
N LEU A 706 -17.06 27.44 23.00
CA LEU A 706 -17.19 26.26 23.83
C LEU A 706 -18.66 25.83 23.89
N LYS A 707 -18.86 24.51 23.89
CA LYS A 707 -20.18 23.90 24.05
C LYS A 707 -20.35 23.39 25.48
N ARG A 708 -21.60 23.38 25.95
CA ARG A 708 -22.02 22.73 27.20
C ARG A 708 -23.02 21.65 26.85
N LYS A 709 -22.90 20.51 27.52
CA LYS A 709 -23.88 19.42 27.39
C LYS A 709 -25.19 19.80 28.09
N VAL A 710 -26.30 19.74 27.36
CA VAL A 710 -27.67 19.92 27.87
C VAL A 710 -28.50 18.72 27.40
N GLY A 711 -28.93 17.87 28.33
CA GLY A 711 -29.50 16.56 27.99
C GLY A 711 -28.46 15.69 27.26
N SER A 712 -28.81 15.21 26.07
CA SER A 712 -27.91 14.44 25.19
C SER A 712 -27.04 15.30 24.26
N ASN A 713 -27.35 16.59 24.11
CA ASN A 713 -26.80 17.41 23.03
C ASN A 713 -25.76 18.41 23.53
N TRP A 714 -24.76 18.69 22.70
CA TRP A 714 -23.77 19.75 22.94
C TRP A 714 -24.24 21.06 22.32
N VAL A 715 -24.55 22.05 23.16
CA VAL A 715 -25.09 23.35 22.74
C VAL A 715 -24.08 24.46 23.05
N TYR A 716 -24.03 25.49 22.22
CA TYR A 716 -23.20 26.68 22.44
C TYR A 716 -23.42 27.27 23.84
N SER A 717 -22.32 27.66 24.50
CA SER A 717 -22.35 28.35 25.79
C SER A 717 -21.64 29.69 25.71
N SER A 718 -22.41 30.78 25.70
CA SER A 718 -21.88 32.15 25.72
C SER A 718 -20.96 32.41 26.92
N LYS A 719 -21.32 31.91 28.12
CA LYS A 719 -20.52 32.10 29.34
C LYS A 719 -19.14 31.44 29.25
N LEU A 720 -19.09 30.17 28.82
CA LEU A 720 -17.81 29.45 28.68
C LEU A 720 -16.98 30.03 27.54
N THR A 721 -17.63 30.43 26.45
CA THR A 721 -16.97 31.05 25.29
C THR A 721 -16.36 32.40 25.64
N THR A 722 -17.07 33.25 26.39
CA THR A 722 -16.53 34.54 26.86
C THR A 722 -15.26 34.31 27.68
N LEU A 723 -15.30 33.39 28.65
CA LEU A 723 -14.14 33.07 29.48
C LEU A 723 -12.96 32.56 28.63
N TYR A 724 -13.23 31.69 27.66
CA TYR A 724 -12.21 31.16 26.77
C TYR A 724 -11.55 32.24 25.91
N LEU A 725 -12.34 33.16 25.33
CA LEU A 725 -11.84 34.26 24.52
C LEU A 725 -11.09 35.32 25.35
N ASP A 726 -11.53 35.58 26.58
CA ASP A 726 -10.82 36.48 27.50
C ASP A 726 -9.43 35.91 27.83
N VAL A 727 -9.34 34.60 28.11
CA VAL A 727 -8.05 33.91 28.34
C VAL A 727 -7.20 33.91 27.07
N LEU A 728 -7.76 33.68 25.88
CA LEU A 728 -7.01 33.79 24.62
C LEU A 728 -6.46 35.20 24.38
N THR A 729 -7.22 36.24 24.74
CA THR A 729 -6.78 37.64 24.64
C THR A 729 -5.64 37.93 25.61
N GLU A 730 -5.71 37.38 26.84
CA GLU A 730 -4.62 37.44 27.82
C GLU A 730 -3.36 36.72 27.31
N ILE A 731 -3.50 35.50 26.76
CA ILE A 731 -2.38 34.76 26.17
C ILE A 731 -1.74 35.54 25.01
N ALA A 732 -2.55 36.13 24.13
CA ALA A 732 -2.04 36.90 22.99
C ALA A 732 -1.28 38.17 23.42
N SER A 733 -1.70 38.81 24.52
CA SER A 733 -1.14 40.08 24.99
C SER A 733 0.01 39.92 25.98
N ALA A 734 -0.17 39.12 27.03
CA ALA A 734 0.78 38.91 28.12
C ALA A 734 1.62 37.63 27.97
N GLY A 735 1.18 36.66 27.17
CA GLY A 735 1.78 35.33 27.06
C GLY A 735 1.33 34.39 28.19
N THR A 736 1.74 33.12 28.10
CA THR A 736 1.40 32.10 29.10
C THR A 736 2.58 31.19 29.41
N THR A 737 2.66 30.67 30.63
CA THR A 737 3.72 29.74 31.03
C THR A 737 3.21 28.30 31.12
N PHE A 738 4.09 27.38 30.74
CA PHE A 738 3.93 25.94 30.88
C PHE A 738 5.05 25.34 31.76
N GLU A 739 5.68 26.15 32.61
CA GLU A 739 6.68 25.68 33.54
C GLU A 739 6.12 24.56 34.44
N HIS A 740 6.93 23.52 34.66
CA HIS A 740 6.58 22.31 35.41
C HIS A 740 5.45 21.46 34.80
N LYS A 741 5.03 21.74 33.57
CA LYS A 741 4.06 20.91 32.84
C LYS A 741 4.75 19.82 32.04
N ASN A 742 4.22 18.61 32.15
CA ASN A 742 4.68 17.42 31.44
C ASN A 742 3.66 17.03 30.37
N ALA A 743 4.07 17.00 29.10
CA ALA A 743 3.18 16.73 27.97
C ALA A 743 3.68 15.54 27.12
N LEU A 744 2.76 14.67 26.71
CA LEU A 744 3.00 13.63 25.72
C LEU A 744 2.29 14.00 24.41
N LEU A 745 3.04 14.12 23.33
CA LEU A 745 2.51 14.43 21.99
C LEU A 745 2.75 13.25 21.05
N THR A 746 1.70 12.83 20.34
CA THR A 746 1.79 11.88 19.23
C THR A 746 1.33 12.50 17.92
N GLY A 747 1.88 12.06 16.80
CA GLY A 747 1.57 12.64 15.48
C GLY A 747 2.27 13.96 15.17
N VAL A 748 3.46 14.19 15.74
CA VAL A 748 4.24 15.44 15.56
C VAL A 748 5.09 15.38 14.28
N GLY A 749 4.46 15.16 13.13
CA GLY A 749 5.15 15.16 11.83
C GLY A 749 5.61 16.56 11.37
N LYS A 750 6.57 16.62 10.44
CA LYS A 750 6.96 17.88 9.80
C LYS A 750 5.73 18.57 9.18
N ALA A 751 5.59 19.88 9.41
CA ALA A 751 4.45 20.69 8.94
C ALA A 751 3.06 20.22 9.44
N SER A 752 3.01 19.56 10.60
CA SER A 752 1.76 19.25 11.30
C SER A 752 1.44 20.28 12.38
N ILE A 753 0.17 20.35 12.78
CA ILE A 753 -0.31 21.15 13.92
C ILE A 753 0.50 20.83 15.19
N GLY A 754 0.86 19.56 15.38
CA GLY A 754 1.61 19.11 16.54
C GLY A 754 2.97 19.78 16.71
N VAL A 755 3.62 20.22 15.61
CA VAL A 755 4.92 20.92 15.68
C VAL A 755 4.75 22.33 16.24
N GLU A 756 3.70 23.04 15.86
CA GLU A 756 3.45 24.39 16.37
C GLU A 756 3.04 24.34 17.85
N ILE A 757 2.25 23.33 18.26
CA ILE A 757 1.96 23.08 19.68
C ILE A 757 3.25 22.74 20.45
N LEU A 758 4.11 21.89 19.88
CA LEU A 758 5.42 21.56 20.49
C LEU A 758 6.24 22.83 20.72
N LYS A 759 6.30 23.73 19.74
CA LYS A 759 7.02 24.99 19.86
C LYS A 759 6.45 25.86 20.98
N GLY A 760 5.13 25.97 21.06
CA GLY A 760 4.46 26.73 22.11
C GLY A 760 4.73 26.18 23.52
N LEU A 761 4.61 24.87 23.70
CA LEU A 761 4.90 24.19 24.97
C LEU A 761 6.36 24.36 25.40
N LEU A 762 7.31 24.18 24.48
CA LEU A 762 8.73 24.38 24.75
C LEU A 762 9.08 25.83 25.05
N SER A 763 8.46 26.78 24.37
CA SER A 763 8.62 28.23 24.63
C SER A 763 8.14 28.58 26.04
N GLY A 764 7.02 28.01 26.48
CA GLY A 764 6.48 28.21 27.83
C GLY A 764 7.17 27.42 28.95
N GLY A 765 8.18 26.59 28.66
CA GLY A 765 8.95 25.90 29.71
C GLY A 765 8.49 24.48 30.04
N ALA A 766 7.68 23.85 29.19
CA ALA A 766 7.20 22.49 29.41
C ALA A 766 8.31 21.43 29.22
N HIS A 767 8.13 20.28 29.87
CA HIS A 767 8.78 19.04 29.50
C HIS A 767 7.88 18.26 28.53
N VAL A 768 8.38 18.01 27.33
CA VAL A 768 7.59 17.43 26.25
C VAL A 768 8.22 16.13 25.77
N ILE A 769 7.42 15.07 25.73
CA ILE A 769 7.76 13.81 25.08
C ILE A 769 7.09 13.80 23.72
N VAL A 770 7.88 13.66 22.66
CA VAL A 770 7.42 13.56 21.29
C VAL A 770 7.68 12.15 20.77
N THR A 771 6.65 11.56 20.20
CA THR A 771 6.74 10.27 19.53
C THR A 771 6.93 10.43 18.03
N THR A 772 7.76 9.58 17.44
CA THR A 772 7.93 9.51 15.99
C THR A 772 7.90 8.05 15.50
N SER A 773 7.08 7.79 14.48
CA SER A 773 7.04 6.48 13.80
C SER A 773 8.14 6.32 12.76
N ARG A 774 8.82 7.42 12.38
CA ARG A 774 9.93 7.45 11.39
C ARG A 774 11.22 7.92 12.06
N TYR A 775 11.72 7.10 12.98
CA TYR A 775 12.94 7.42 13.72
C TYR A 775 14.18 7.30 12.82
N SER A 776 14.88 8.41 12.63
CA SER A 776 16.09 8.49 11.82
C SER A 776 16.96 9.64 12.34
N ARG A 777 18.23 9.70 11.91
CA ARG A 777 19.11 10.82 12.22
C ARG A 777 18.51 12.17 11.80
N ALA A 778 18.01 12.26 10.56
CA ALA A 778 17.39 13.49 10.05
C ALA A 778 16.16 13.91 10.86
N THR A 779 15.35 12.95 11.31
CA THR A 779 14.19 13.20 12.18
C THR A 779 14.63 13.76 13.55
N VAL A 780 15.69 13.20 14.14
CA VAL A 780 16.23 13.66 15.43
C VAL A 780 16.84 15.06 15.30
N GLU A 781 17.62 15.31 14.25
CA GLU A 781 18.20 16.63 13.95
C GLU A 781 17.11 17.69 13.73
N TYR A 782 15.98 17.32 13.12
CA TYR A 782 14.83 18.21 12.97
C TYR A 782 14.25 18.65 14.33
N TYR A 783 14.03 17.71 15.26
CA TYR A 783 13.53 18.05 16.60
C TYR A 783 14.57 18.79 17.44
N GLN A 784 15.86 18.48 17.26
CA GLN A 784 16.95 19.23 17.86
C GLN A 784 16.89 20.69 17.41
N ALA A 785 16.74 20.96 16.11
CA ALA A 785 16.64 22.30 15.56
C ALA A 785 15.44 23.07 16.16
N ILE A 786 14.29 22.41 16.35
CA ILE A 786 13.15 23.01 17.05
C ILE A 786 13.52 23.39 18.49
N TYR A 787 14.15 22.49 19.24
CA TYR A 787 14.56 22.81 20.62
C TYR A 787 15.58 23.96 20.66
N GLN A 788 16.51 24.01 19.72
CA GLN A 788 17.46 25.11 19.55
C GLN A 788 16.76 26.44 19.28
N GLU A 789 15.72 26.42 18.45
CA GLU A 789 14.95 27.60 18.05
C GLU A 789 14.12 28.15 19.23
N VAL A 790 13.38 27.31 19.96
CA VAL A 790 12.36 27.78 20.91
C VAL A 790 12.44 27.26 22.34
N GLY A 791 13.25 26.24 22.64
CA GLY A 791 13.36 25.64 23.98
C GLY A 791 13.76 26.66 25.05
N SER A 792 12.87 26.97 26.00
CA SER A 792 13.12 27.96 27.05
C SER A 792 13.81 27.39 28.29
N ARG A 793 14.11 28.25 29.28
CA ARG A 793 14.73 27.80 30.54
C ARG A 793 13.83 26.78 31.24
N GLY A 794 14.42 25.66 31.64
CA GLY A 794 13.69 24.57 32.29
C GLY A 794 12.92 23.65 31.34
N SER A 795 12.72 24.03 30.07
CA SER A 795 12.10 23.14 29.08
C SER A 795 12.99 21.94 28.76
N ARG A 796 12.35 20.81 28.44
CA ARG A 796 13.03 19.58 28.02
C ARG A 796 12.26 18.93 26.88
N LEU A 797 12.95 18.47 25.85
CA LEU A 797 12.36 17.69 24.77
C LEU A 797 12.92 16.27 24.79
N THR A 798 12.05 15.28 24.89
CA THR A 798 12.40 13.86 24.76
C THR A 798 11.79 13.29 23.50
N VAL A 799 12.61 12.81 22.56
CA VAL A 799 12.16 12.20 21.31
C VAL A 799 12.34 10.69 21.39
N VAL A 800 11.27 9.93 21.13
CA VAL A 800 11.27 8.46 21.18
C VAL A 800 10.71 7.85 19.90
N PRO A 801 11.28 6.73 19.41
CA PRO A 801 10.61 5.91 18.39
C PRO A 801 9.35 5.31 19.01
N PHE A 802 8.23 5.33 18.31
CA PHE A 802 6.98 4.78 18.84
C PHE A 802 5.98 4.49 17.73
N ASN A 803 5.41 3.29 17.78
CA ASN A 803 4.32 2.88 16.91
C ASN A 803 3.01 2.82 17.71
N GLN A 804 2.14 3.81 17.51
CA GLN A 804 0.82 3.83 18.14
C GLN A 804 -0.09 2.67 17.68
N GLY A 805 0.23 1.96 16.59
CA GLY A 805 -0.47 0.74 16.16
C GLY A 805 -0.09 -0.49 16.99
N SER A 806 1.10 -0.50 17.60
CA SER A 806 1.55 -1.56 18.50
C SER A 806 0.96 -1.35 19.90
N LYS A 807 0.30 -2.39 20.42
CA LYS A 807 -0.15 -2.39 21.82
C LYS A 807 1.06 -2.40 22.78
N GLN A 808 2.10 -3.16 22.43
CA GLN A 808 3.30 -3.32 23.25
C GLN A 808 4.05 -1.98 23.38
N ASP A 809 4.12 -1.19 22.31
CA ASP A 809 4.73 0.14 22.37
C ASP A 809 3.94 1.10 23.27
N VAL A 810 2.60 1.06 23.23
CA VAL A 810 1.74 1.88 24.11
C VAL A 810 2.01 1.58 25.58
N GLU A 811 2.06 0.29 25.93
CA GLU A 811 2.37 -0.17 27.29
C GLU A 811 3.81 0.22 27.68
N ALA A 812 4.80 -0.08 26.83
CA ALA A 812 6.21 0.18 27.10
C ALA A 812 6.54 1.69 27.20
N LEU A 813 5.90 2.54 26.38
CA LEU A 813 6.08 3.99 26.44
C LEU A 813 5.56 4.55 27.77
N VAL A 814 4.35 4.17 28.18
CA VAL A 814 3.77 4.66 29.44
C VAL A 814 4.57 4.15 30.63
N ASP A 815 5.05 2.91 30.58
CA ASP A 815 5.96 2.33 31.56
C ASP A 815 7.25 3.13 31.68
N TYR A 816 7.88 3.48 30.55
CA TYR A 816 9.09 4.31 30.52
C TYR A 816 8.85 5.71 31.12
N ILE A 817 7.72 6.35 30.81
CA ILE A 817 7.39 7.69 31.33
C ILE A 817 7.26 7.67 32.86
N TYR A 818 6.53 6.71 33.41
CA TYR A 818 6.19 6.65 34.83
C TYR A 818 7.18 5.87 35.69
N SER A 819 8.11 5.10 35.10
CA SER A 819 9.09 4.33 35.83
C SER A 819 9.99 5.25 36.68
N THR A 820 10.12 4.91 37.95
CA THR A 820 10.95 5.61 38.94
C THR A 820 12.42 5.16 38.92
N ASP A 821 12.72 4.10 38.18
CA ASP A 821 14.08 3.64 37.94
C ASP A 821 14.80 4.65 37.04
N LYS A 822 15.77 5.37 37.61
CA LYS A 822 16.48 6.47 36.93
C LYS A 822 17.23 6.01 35.67
N ASP A 823 17.62 4.74 35.61
CA ASP A 823 18.35 4.20 34.46
C ASP A 823 17.40 3.69 33.37
N LYS A 824 16.11 3.54 33.68
CA LYS A 824 15.11 2.92 32.79
C LYS A 824 13.86 3.76 32.54
N GLY A 825 13.77 4.97 33.09
CA GLY A 825 12.54 5.76 33.04
C GLY A 825 12.74 7.25 33.31
N LEU A 826 11.65 8.01 33.12
CA LEU A 826 11.64 9.46 33.26
C LEU A 826 11.15 9.95 34.62
N ALA A 827 10.57 9.07 35.44
CA ALA A 827 9.90 9.40 36.70
C ALA A 827 8.94 10.61 36.56
N MET A 828 8.22 10.66 35.44
CA MET A 828 7.41 11.79 35.03
C MET A 828 5.93 11.49 35.20
N ASP A 829 5.19 12.45 35.76
CA ASP A 829 3.73 12.40 35.81
C ASP A 829 3.13 13.37 34.80
N LEU A 830 2.38 12.86 33.83
CA LEU A 830 1.83 13.63 32.71
C LEU A 830 0.70 14.58 33.16
N ASP A 831 0.76 15.83 32.69
CA ASP A 831 -0.32 16.81 32.77
C ASP A 831 -1.15 16.85 31.49
N TYR A 832 -0.52 16.64 30.32
CA TYR A 832 -1.18 16.72 29.02
C TYR A 832 -0.89 15.51 28.14
N ILE A 833 -1.91 15.04 27.42
CA ILE A 833 -1.75 14.10 26.31
C ILE A 833 -2.44 14.70 25.08
N LEU A 834 -1.69 14.83 24.00
CA LEU A 834 -2.18 15.28 22.68
C LEU A 834 -1.96 14.15 21.66
N PRO A 835 -2.91 13.21 21.54
CA PRO A 835 -2.75 12.00 20.75
C PRO A 835 -3.15 12.24 19.29
N PHE A 836 -2.36 13.04 18.55
CA PHE A 836 -2.68 13.46 17.18
C PHE A 836 -2.11 12.51 16.09
N ALA A 837 -1.59 11.34 16.48
CA ALA A 837 -1.16 10.34 15.50
C ALA A 837 -2.35 9.83 14.67
N ALA A 838 -2.17 9.84 13.35
CA ALA A 838 -3.14 9.37 12.38
C ALA A 838 -2.41 8.80 11.16
N ILE A 839 -3.09 7.94 10.40
CA ILE A 839 -2.62 7.41 9.13
C ILE A 839 -3.55 7.97 8.03
N PRO A 840 -3.03 8.50 6.92
CA PRO A 840 -3.88 8.97 5.82
C PRO A 840 -4.50 7.78 5.07
N GLU A 841 -5.81 7.86 4.84
CA GLU A 841 -6.66 6.80 4.29
C GLU A 841 -7.35 7.14 2.96
N ASN A 842 -7.06 8.31 2.36
CA ASN A 842 -7.72 8.81 1.14
C ASN A 842 -7.87 7.74 0.05
N GLY A 843 -9.05 7.71 -0.60
CA GLY A 843 -9.30 6.79 -1.71
C GLY A 843 -9.97 5.47 -1.30
N ARG A 844 -10.47 5.38 -0.06
CA ARG A 844 -11.21 4.22 0.45
C ARG A 844 -12.65 4.59 0.76
N GLU A 845 -13.57 4.09 -0.06
CA GLU A 845 -15.00 4.08 0.22
C GLU A 845 -15.38 2.80 0.98
N ILE A 846 -16.68 2.58 1.20
CA ILE A 846 -17.19 1.46 2.00
C ILE A 846 -16.81 0.08 1.44
N ASP A 847 -16.66 -0.03 0.12
CA ASP A 847 -16.23 -1.24 -0.61
C ASP A 847 -14.70 -1.38 -0.71
N GLY A 848 -13.96 -0.32 -0.38
CA GLY A 848 -12.51 -0.25 -0.43
C GLY A 848 -11.83 -0.26 0.94
N LEU A 849 -12.53 -0.67 2.00
CA LEU A 849 -11.94 -0.84 3.32
C LEU A 849 -10.98 -2.04 3.31
N ASP A 850 -9.73 -1.79 3.69
CA ASP A 850 -8.63 -2.75 3.64
C ASP A 850 -7.88 -2.83 4.98
N ASP A 851 -6.82 -3.66 5.02
CA ASP A 851 -5.94 -3.85 6.17
C ASP A 851 -5.31 -2.54 6.70
N ARG A 852 -5.14 -1.54 5.82
CA ARG A 852 -4.66 -0.22 6.18
C ARG A 852 -5.72 0.61 6.90
N SER A 853 -6.99 0.53 6.50
CA SER A 853 -8.09 1.18 7.23
C SER A 853 -8.20 0.66 8.66
N GLU A 854 -8.10 -0.66 8.84
CA GLU A 854 -8.16 -1.27 10.18
C GLU A 854 -6.98 -0.83 11.06
N LEU A 855 -5.78 -0.75 10.48
CA LEU A 855 -4.60 -0.25 11.18
C LEU A 855 -4.78 1.22 11.58
N ALA A 856 -5.31 2.05 10.68
CA ALA A 856 -5.57 3.46 10.94
C ALA A 856 -6.61 3.65 12.06
N HIS A 857 -7.70 2.88 12.02
CA HIS A 857 -8.71 2.85 13.08
C HIS A 857 -8.13 2.42 14.43
N ARG A 858 -7.27 1.39 14.42
CA ARG A 858 -6.55 0.94 15.62
C ARG A 858 -5.67 2.05 16.20
N VAL A 859 -4.94 2.80 15.37
CA VAL A 859 -4.10 3.93 15.79
C VAL A 859 -4.93 5.06 16.38
N MET A 860 -5.99 5.48 15.68
CA MET A 860 -6.76 6.69 16.00
C MET A 860 -7.78 6.49 17.13
N LEU A 861 -8.27 5.26 17.34
CA LEU A 861 -9.27 4.95 18.36
C LEU A 861 -8.77 3.94 19.37
N THR A 862 -8.62 2.67 18.98
CA THR A 862 -8.45 1.56 19.94
C THR A 862 -7.20 1.74 20.81
N ASN A 863 -6.06 2.08 20.21
CA ASN A 863 -4.82 2.26 20.95
C ASN A 863 -4.72 3.63 21.64
N LEU A 864 -5.49 4.64 21.21
CA LEU A 864 -5.67 5.86 21.99
C LEU A 864 -6.39 5.55 23.32
N LEU A 865 -7.46 4.73 23.27
CA LEU A 865 -8.14 4.27 24.48
C LEU A 865 -7.20 3.46 25.39
N ARG A 866 -6.36 2.60 24.80
CA ARG A 866 -5.34 1.85 25.57
C ARG A 866 -4.31 2.80 26.20
N LEU A 867 -3.83 3.80 25.47
CA LEU A 867 -2.89 4.80 25.99
C LEU A 867 -3.46 5.52 27.22
N MET A 868 -4.72 5.97 27.15
CA MET A 868 -5.41 6.55 28.30
C MET A 868 -5.53 5.55 29.46
N GLY A 869 -5.90 4.30 29.14
CA GLY A 869 -6.01 3.22 30.11
C GLY A 869 -4.71 2.93 30.86
N GLU A 870 -3.58 2.88 30.16
CA GLU A 870 -2.26 2.65 30.75
C GLU A 870 -1.83 3.81 31.66
N VAL A 871 -2.04 5.06 31.25
CA VAL A 871 -1.74 6.23 32.10
C VAL A 871 -2.59 6.20 33.37
N LYS A 872 -3.88 5.85 33.26
CA LYS A 872 -4.74 5.65 34.43
C LYS A 872 -4.22 4.55 35.35
N LYS A 873 -3.80 3.40 34.80
CA LYS A 873 -3.24 2.29 35.60
C LYS A 873 -2.01 2.74 36.37
N LYS A 874 -1.08 3.47 35.74
CA LYS A 874 0.12 4.00 36.42
C LYS A 874 -0.21 5.01 37.50
N LYS A 875 -1.06 6.01 37.22
CA LYS A 875 -1.47 6.99 38.23
C LYS A 875 -2.19 6.33 39.40
N HIS A 876 -3.07 5.35 39.14
CA HIS A 876 -3.74 4.60 40.20
C HIS A 876 -2.74 3.80 41.05
N ALA A 877 -1.80 3.09 40.42
CA ALA A 877 -0.76 2.33 41.13
C ALA A 877 0.11 3.24 42.02
N LEU A 878 0.41 4.45 41.54
CA LEU A 878 1.18 5.47 42.26
C LEU A 878 0.33 6.36 43.18
N LYS A 879 -0.98 6.14 43.27
CA LYS A 879 -1.96 6.91 44.08
C LYS A 879 -1.99 8.42 43.75
N LEU A 880 -1.79 8.77 42.48
CA LEU A 880 -1.80 10.15 41.98
C LEU A 880 -3.22 10.61 41.64
N VAL A 881 -4.00 11.02 42.64
CA VAL A 881 -5.42 11.40 42.49
C VAL A 881 -5.66 12.92 42.36
N THR A 882 -4.65 13.74 42.60
CA THR A 882 -4.79 15.22 42.63
C THR A 882 -4.19 15.93 41.41
N ARG A 883 -3.62 15.17 40.46
CA ARG A 883 -3.00 15.69 39.24
C ARG A 883 -3.56 14.94 38.03
N PRO A 884 -4.80 15.23 37.60
CA PRO A 884 -5.37 14.56 36.44
C PRO A 884 -4.63 14.95 35.16
N THR A 885 -4.42 14.00 34.25
CA THR A 885 -3.89 14.29 32.92
C THR A 885 -5.03 14.77 32.02
N GLN A 886 -4.90 15.96 31.45
CA GLN A 886 -5.82 16.47 30.45
C GLN A 886 -5.49 15.88 29.07
N VAL A 887 -6.44 15.14 28.49
CA VAL A 887 -6.35 14.55 27.16
C VAL A 887 -7.07 15.46 26.17
N VAL A 888 -6.33 16.03 25.22
CA VAL A 888 -6.87 16.89 24.16
C VAL A 888 -7.23 16.02 22.97
N LEU A 889 -8.50 15.64 22.85
CA LEU A 889 -8.98 14.75 21.79
C LEU A 889 -9.10 15.50 20.45
N PRO A 890 -8.45 15.04 19.37
CA PRO A 890 -8.60 15.64 18.04
C PRO A 890 -9.91 15.16 17.41
N LEU A 891 -11.00 15.88 17.66
CA LEU A 891 -12.32 15.61 17.08
C LEU A 891 -12.45 16.24 15.68
N SER A 892 -13.38 15.73 14.89
CA SER A 892 -13.71 16.22 13.55
C SER A 892 -15.13 16.75 13.54
N PRO A 893 -15.43 17.90 12.90
CA PRO A 893 -16.81 18.32 12.65
C PRO A 893 -17.47 17.53 11.50
N ASN A 894 -16.67 16.78 10.74
CA ASN A 894 -17.12 16.00 9.59
C ASN A 894 -17.06 14.51 9.91
N HIS A 895 -18.20 13.85 9.86
CA HIS A 895 -18.37 12.41 10.11
C HIS A 895 -18.99 11.75 8.87
N GLY A 896 -18.16 11.50 7.84
CA GLY A 896 -18.61 10.91 6.58
C GLY A 896 -19.24 11.90 5.58
N ASN A 897 -19.17 13.22 5.85
CA ASN A 897 -19.74 14.25 4.97
C ASN A 897 -19.03 14.36 3.61
N PHE A 898 -17.73 14.05 3.56
CA PHE A 898 -16.95 14.06 2.32
C PHE A 898 -16.91 12.70 1.64
N GLY A 899 -16.98 11.61 2.42
CA GLY A 899 -16.75 10.24 1.97
C GLY A 899 -15.29 9.97 1.58
N ASN A 900 -15.02 8.71 1.19
CA ASN A 900 -13.74 8.28 0.63
C ASN A 900 -12.52 8.43 1.59
N ASP A 901 -12.79 8.42 2.89
CA ASP A 901 -11.87 8.64 4.00
C ASP A 901 -11.65 7.41 4.89
N GLY A 902 -11.99 6.20 4.39
CA GLY A 902 -11.76 4.94 5.12
C GLY A 902 -12.54 4.87 6.43
N LEU A 903 -11.86 4.54 7.53
CA LEU A 903 -12.46 4.49 8.88
C LEU A 903 -12.17 5.75 9.72
N TYR A 904 -11.80 6.85 9.07
CA TYR A 904 -11.51 8.11 9.74
C TYR A 904 -12.72 8.64 10.52
N SER A 905 -13.89 8.72 9.89
CA SER A 905 -15.11 9.23 10.51
C SER A 905 -15.52 8.44 11.75
N GLU A 906 -15.48 7.11 11.66
CA GLU A 906 -15.81 6.13 12.70
C GLU A 906 -14.86 6.28 13.88
N SER A 907 -13.57 6.48 13.59
CA SER A 907 -12.56 6.73 14.61
C SER A 907 -12.84 8.03 15.37
N LYS A 908 -13.16 9.11 14.65
CA LYS A 908 -13.37 10.45 15.24
C LYS A 908 -14.66 10.56 16.03
N ILE A 909 -15.78 10.04 15.50
CA ILE A 909 -17.07 10.11 16.18
C ILE A 909 -17.08 9.24 17.45
N SER A 910 -16.38 8.10 17.44
CA SER A 910 -16.30 7.20 18.59
C SER A 910 -15.58 7.83 19.79
N LEU A 911 -14.68 8.79 19.57
CA LEU A 911 -14.00 9.52 20.66
C LEU A 911 -14.97 10.37 21.49
N GLU A 912 -16.10 10.80 20.94
CA GLU A 912 -17.09 11.59 21.69
C GLU A 912 -17.74 10.80 22.82
N THR A 913 -17.76 9.47 22.71
CA THR A 913 -18.27 8.60 23.78
C THR A 913 -17.50 8.76 25.09
N LEU A 914 -16.22 9.19 25.02
CA LEU A 914 -15.37 9.41 26.19
C LEU A 914 -15.93 10.47 27.13
N PHE A 915 -16.63 11.48 26.62
CA PHE A 915 -17.27 12.49 27.49
C PHE A 915 -18.33 11.89 28.41
N ASN A 916 -19.05 10.86 27.95
CA ASN A 916 -20.00 10.13 28.80
C ASN A 916 -19.25 9.19 29.74
N ARG A 917 -18.27 8.44 29.21
CA ARG A 917 -17.47 7.47 29.95
C ARG A 917 -16.69 8.10 31.10
N TRP A 918 -16.25 9.36 30.97
CA TRP A 918 -15.58 10.10 32.05
C TRP A 918 -16.43 10.16 33.32
N SER A 919 -17.76 10.28 33.19
CA SER A 919 -18.70 10.33 34.31
C SER A 919 -19.24 8.96 34.72
N SER A 920 -19.30 7.98 33.81
CA SER A 920 -19.88 6.66 34.09
C SER A 920 -18.86 5.61 34.54
N GLU A 921 -17.56 5.91 34.47
CA GLU A 921 -16.47 5.00 34.83
C GLU A 921 -15.52 5.61 35.87
N SER A 922 -14.69 4.77 36.50
CA SER A 922 -13.81 5.12 37.63
C SER A 922 -12.43 5.65 37.22
N TRP A 923 -12.38 6.58 36.26
CA TRP A 923 -11.12 7.21 35.82
C TRP A 923 -11.14 8.74 35.75
N GLY A 924 -12.27 9.39 36.04
CA GLY A 924 -12.38 10.85 35.98
C GLY A 924 -11.48 11.62 36.96
N GLU A 925 -11.01 10.98 38.03
CA GLU A 925 -10.02 11.55 38.97
C GLU A 925 -8.59 11.57 38.41
N TYR A 926 -8.29 10.68 37.45
CA TYR A 926 -6.95 10.50 36.90
C TYR A 926 -6.77 11.19 35.55
N LEU A 927 -7.84 11.30 34.77
CA LEU A 927 -7.84 11.91 33.45
C LEU A 927 -8.97 12.93 33.33
N CYS A 928 -8.72 14.03 32.64
CA CYS A 928 -9.72 15.00 32.23
C CYS A 928 -9.74 15.08 30.70
N LEU A 929 -10.89 15.40 30.09
CA LEU A 929 -11.02 15.45 28.64
C LEU A 929 -11.27 16.87 28.16
N ALA A 930 -10.62 17.24 27.06
CA ALA A 930 -10.98 18.38 26.25
C ALA A 930 -11.05 17.94 24.78
N GLY A 931 -12.23 17.93 24.17
CA GLY A 931 -12.35 17.66 22.74
C GLY A 931 -12.18 18.94 21.95
N ALA A 932 -11.14 18.99 21.12
CA ALA A 932 -10.94 20.05 20.15
C ALA A 932 -11.60 19.60 18.83
N VAL A 933 -12.69 20.25 18.45
CA VAL A 933 -13.29 20.07 17.11
C VAL A 933 -12.46 20.90 16.14
N ILE A 934 -11.45 20.26 15.53
CA ILE A 934 -10.46 20.95 14.71
C ILE A 934 -11.10 21.35 13.39
N GLY A 935 -11.11 22.65 13.12
CA GLY A 935 -11.59 23.21 11.86
C GLY A 935 -10.61 23.01 10.71
N TRP A 936 -10.89 23.69 9.61
CA TRP A 936 -10.03 23.62 8.43
C TRP A 936 -8.65 24.23 8.73
N THR A 937 -7.59 23.43 8.58
CA THR A 937 -6.21 23.87 8.86
C THR A 937 -5.37 23.83 7.59
N ARG A 938 -4.65 24.92 7.29
CA ARG A 938 -3.79 25.05 6.11
C ARG A 938 -2.41 24.45 6.42
N SER A 939 -1.84 23.68 5.49
CA SER A 939 -0.51 23.10 5.64
C SER A 939 0.35 23.36 4.41
N VAL A 940 1.64 23.63 4.65
CA VAL A 940 2.68 23.82 3.63
C VAL A 940 3.03 22.50 2.92
N ALA A 941 2.78 21.35 3.56
CA ALA A 941 3.18 20.03 3.02
C ALA A 941 2.26 19.50 1.92
N THR A 942 1.11 20.13 1.69
CA THR A 942 0.17 19.74 0.64
C THR A 942 -0.26 20.96 -0.14
N TYR A 943 0.39 21.19 -1.29
CA TYR A 943 -0.19 21.90 -2.42
C TYR A 943 -1.36 21.06 -3.00
N SER A 944 -2.36 20.76 -2.16
CA SER A 944 -3.52 19.93 -2.52
C SER A 944 -4.58 20.74 -3.25
N GLU A 945 -5.41 20.02 -4.00
CA GLU A 945 -6.59 20.55 -4.70
C GLU A 945 -7.52 21.39 -3.80
N HIS A 946 -7.48 21.16 -2.49
CA HIS A 946 -8.28 21.86 -1.48
C HIS A 946 -7.71 23.22 -1.04
N ALA A 947 -6.41 23.51 -1.28
CA ALA A 947 -5.83 24.83 -1.02
C ALA A 947 -6.40 25.90 -1.97
N TYR A 948 -6.74 25.49 -3.20
CA TYR A 948 -7.20 26.40 -4.26
C TYR A 948 -8.64 26.89 -4.05
N LEU A 949 -9.51 26.07 -3.44
CA LEU A 949 -10.93 26.39 -3.20
C LEU A 949 -11.15 27.34 -2.01
N GLN A 950 -10.12 27.59 -1.19
CA GLN A 950 -10.26 28.35 0.07
C GLN A 950 -10.57 29.83 -0.13
N ARG A 951 -10.16 30.45 -1.25
CA ARG A 951 -10.52 31.85 -1.53
C ARG A 951 -12.03 32.01 -1.75
N THR A 952 -12.66 31.02 -2.37
CA THR A 952 -14.12 30.97 -2.60
C THR A 952 -14.89 30.69 -1.31
N ASP A 953 -14.36 29.82 -0.45
CA ASP A 953 -14.95 29.56 0.87
C ASP A 953 -14.74 30.74 1.81
N GLU A 954 -13.57 31.39 1.92
CA GLU A 954 -13.41 32.61 2.74
C GLU A 954 -14.26 33.80 2.26
N ALA A 955 -14.47 33.91 0.94
CA ALA A 955 -15.34 34.92 0.34
C ALA A 955 -16.83 34.67 0.62
N SER A 956 -17.22 33.42 0.92
CA SER A 956 -18.59 33.06 1.31
C SER A 956 -18.75 32.93 2.82
N SER A 957 -17.76 32.42 3.56
CA SER A 957 -17.71 32.12 5.00
C SER A 957 -16.32 32.38 5.60
N HIS A 958 -16.22 33.29 6.56
CA HIS A 958 -14.98 33.51 7.32
C HIS A 958 -14.72 32.29 8.22
N PHE A 959 -13.96 31.31 7.74
CA PHE A 959 -13.52 30.17 8.54
C PHE A 959 -12.41 30.60 9.51
N ALA A 960 -12.49 30.11 10.75
CA ALA A 960 -11.45 30.31 11.76
C ALA A 960 -10.29 29.33 11.56
N VAL A 961 -9.08 29.88 11.45
CA VAL A 961 -7.83 29.12 11.53
C VAL A 961 -7.50 28.98 13.01
N VAL A 962 -7.90 27.91 13.69
CA VAL A 962 -7.58 27.75 15.12
C VAL A 962 -6.06 27.73 15.30
N PRO A 963 -5.41 28.72 15.95
CA PRO A 963 -4.11 28.46 16.54
C PRO A 963 -4.40 27.56 17.75
N VAL A 964 -4.03 26.29 17.64
CA VAL A 964 -4.23 25.30 18.71
C VAL A 964 -3.33 25.60 19.89
#